data_AF-A0AAJ7XK35-F1
#
_entry.id   AF-A0AAJ7XK35-F1
#
_cell.length_a   1.000
_cell.length_b   1.000
_cell.length_c   1.000
_cell.angle_alpha   90.00
_cell.angle_beta   90.00
_cell.angle_gamma   90.00
#
_symmetry.space_group_name_H-M   'P 1'
#
loop_
_entity.id
_entity.type
_entity.pdbx_description
1 polymer ?
#
loop_
_entity_poly.entity_id
_entity_poly.type
_entity_poly.pdbx_seq_one_letter_code
_entity_poly.pdbx_strand_id
1 'polypeptide(L)'
;MDVFRLDGRLQVNGRLQVGRTSSGGPRDPDGLDDGTRGTVTAATAAPVHAVRVRGGRRLRDADRAPRRSPHCRPSLPEGAEPERSGGPSGEEEDGLVWAVEERGRPEGGRPGGRGRCRVDLPRRPSRATPRRWRAPPSFVRTVEFKRRLRPQDEGGLLNATRDCAAFRRARGYAASPLSREEADFPVAYSVVAHHRVDMLERLLRAIYAPQNLHCLHVDAKSPRAYQQAARSLAACFPNVFVARRLEAVVYASWSRVQADLNCMRELAERAGESPWRYFVNLCGLDFPIKTNPEILRHQGREDGNDSSGEEVEEEVSLEAPSQHRKAPSVGGPARILLPRLIDPGGGDGGSSSSSSQLCLPRPTRGAVCSCRRAFDEMSWFKKIAALGVCFLVGLAVSISFIRVKVSTGPPATRHLQMPDIGGPRFPVDCEAVVLRGDVDDVASNAALLALTVEFRKGANLDEGGLLNATRDCAAFRRERRYLASPLSREEADFPVAYSVVAHHRVDMLERLLRAIYAPQNLYCLHVDAKSPRAYQQAARSLAACFPNVFVARRLEAVVYASWSRVQADLNCMRELAERAAERPWRYFINLCGLDFPIKTNLEIVRALRALRGANSLESTKPPGYKRRRWEYRHEVEGDLVRLTDVRKSPPPIPSPVFAGSAYMVVTRAFVEHVLSDPAARALMEWSNDTYSPDEHLWATLQRMPGVPGAAPWHDVHDATCLSAIVRAVKWSAFQGDVAQGAAYPPCRGAYVRQICVYGAGDLPWLVRQRQLFANKFDTAVDPVAVHCLEWYLRNRAVKWADRMQSECSYWD
;
A
#
# COMPACT_ATOMS: atom_id res chain seq x y z
N MET A 1 5.74 17.61 35.05
CA MET A 1 4.98 18.78 34.55
C MET A 1 5.90 19.96 34.72
N ASP A 2 6.05 20.81 33.71
CA ASP A 2 6.73 22.09 33.86
C ASP A 2 5.91 23.17 33.16
N VAL A 3 5.66 24.26 33.88
CA VAL A 3 4.78 25.36 33.44
C VAL A 3 5.64 26.57 33.13
N PHE A 4 5.86 26.83 31.84
CA PHE A 4 6.52 28.05 31.41
C PHE A 4 5.51 29.16 31.11
N ARG A 5 5.64 30.27 31.84
CA ARG A 5 4.94 31.53 31.55
C ARG A 5 5.35 32.04 30.17
N LEU A 6 4.38 32.55 29.43
CA LEU A 6 4.62 33.41 28.28
C LEU A 6 4.95 34.82 28.79
N ASP A 7 6.12 35.33 28.44
CA ASP A 7 6.46 36.75 28.54
C ASP A 7 6.74 37.27 27.12
N GLY A 8 5.87 38.14 26.62
CA GLY A 8 5.84 38.54 25.22
C GLY A 8 6.52 39.88 24.96
N ARG A 9 7.42 39.92 23.98
CA ARG A 9 7.87 41.18 23.34
C ARG A 9 7.94 41.02 21.82
N LEU A 10 6.82 41.27 21.14
CA LEU A 10 6.86 41.57 19.71
C LEU A 10 7.51 42.94 19.51
N GLN A 11 8.48 43.04 18.60
CA GLN A 11 8.83 44.29 17.94
C GLN A 11 8.12 44.34 16.59
N VAL A 12 7.13 45.23 16.47
CA VAL A 12 6.47 45.53 15.18
C VAL A 12 7.04 46.85 14.66
N ASN A 13 7.83 46.79 13.59
CA ASN A 13 8.28 47.97 12.87
C ASN A 13 7.20 48.42 11.88
N GLY A 14 6.40 49.42 12.26
CA GLY A 14 5.39 50.03 11.40
C GLY A 14 5.36 51.55 11.58
N ARG A 15 5.91 52.30 10.61
CA ARG A 15 5.70 53.76 10.52
C ARG A 15 4.35 54.02 9.87
N LEU A 16 3.46 54.73 10.55
CA LEU A 16 2.41 55.55 9.94
C LEU A 16 2.01 56.70 10.90
N GLN A 17 1.18 57.62 10.42
CA GLN A 17 1.26 59.02 10.82
C GLN A 17 0.48 59.41 12.09
N VAL A 18 0.91 60.52 12.69
CA VAL A 18 0.28 61.14 13.86
C VAL A 18 -1.05 61.81 13.48
N GLY A 19 -2.14 61.38 14.11
CA GLY A 19 -3.43 62.08 14.14
C GLY A 19 -3.79 62.46 15.58
N ARG A 20 -4.08 63.74 15.83
CA ARG A 20 -4.57 64.22 17.12
C ARG A 20 -6.09 64.05 17.23
N THR A 21 -6.57 63.61 18.39
CA THR A 21 -7.84 64.06 18.99
C THR A 21 -7.78 63.85 20.50
N SER A 22 -8.66 64.52 21.24
CA SER A 22 -8.61 64.65 22.71
C SER A 22 -9.99 64.39 23.35
N SER A 23 -10.07 64.54 24.68
CA SER A 23 -11.20 64.19 25.57
C SER A 23 -11.38 62.67 25.83
N GLY A 24 -11.75 62.22 27.03
CA GLY A 24 -11.91 62.94 28.31
C GLY A 24 -12.15 61.94 29.47
N GLY A 25 -11.83 62.33 30.71
CA GLY A 25 -12.22 61.57 31.92
C GLY A 25 -13.47 62.20 32.59
N PRO A 26 -13.68 62.05 33.91
CA PRO A 26 -13.13 61.05 34.84
C PRO A 26 -14.26 60.37 35.68
N ARG A 27 -13.91 59.42 36.57
CA ARG A 27 -14.68 59.14 37.82
C ARG A 27 -13.93 58.24 38.82
N ASP A 28 -13.45 58.87 39.89
CA ASP A 28 -13.18 58.33 41.23
C ASP A 28 -14.41 58.62 42.14
N PRO A 29 -14.46 58.25 43.44
CA PRO A 29 -13.79 57.16 44.18
C PRO A 29 -14.80 56.32 45.02
N ASP A 30 -14.26 55.46 45.90
CA ASP A 30 -14.71 55.10 47.28
C ASP A 30 -14.50 53.59 47.56
N GLY A 31 -14.04 53.14 48.73
CA GLY A 31 -13.54 53.83 49.93
C GLY A 31 -13.52 52.91 51.17
N LEU A 32 -12.68 53.21 52.18
CA LEU A 32 -12.60 52.57 53.52
C LEU A 32 -12.05 51.11 53.53
N ASP A 33 -10.90 50.80 54.17
CA ASP A 33 -10.51 50.77 55.61
C ASP A 33 -10.75 49.39 56.26
N ASP A 34 -9.99 48.88 57.25
CA ASP A 34 -8.75 49.29 57.96
C ASP A 34 -7.91 48.00 58.17
N GLY A 35 -6.57 47.98 58.24
CA GLY A 35 -5.80 48.11 59.48
C GLY A 35 -5.54 46.78 60.21
N THR A 36 -4.43 46.57 60.94
CA THR A 36 -3.19 47.35 61.12
C THR A 36 -1.99 46.44 61.49
N ARG A 37 -0.76 46.95 61.23
CA ARG A 37 0.54 46.85 61.98
C ARG A 37 0.86 45.59 62.82
N GLY A 38 2.09 45.07 62.89
CA GLY A 38 3.44 45.50 62.47
C GLY A 38 4.49 44.44 62.93
N THR A 39 5.82 44.61 63.01
CA THR A 39 6.82 45.60 62.53
C THR A 39 8.23 45.19 63.04
N VAL A 40 9.29 45.21 62.18
CA VAL A 40 10.71 45.60 62.52
C VAL A 40 11.52 44.69 63.51
N THR A 41 12.87 44.56 63.58
CA THR A 41 14.12 44.94 62.82
C THR A 41 14.84 43.64 62.32
N ALA A 42 15.89 43.56 61.47
CA ALA A 42 16.82 44.47 60.76
C ALA A 42 18.24 44.74 61.35
N ALA A 43 19.28 44.01 60.88
CA ALA A 43 20.74 44.23 61.06
C ALA A 43 21.55 43.37 60.03
N THR A 44 22.74 43.66 59.46
CA THR A 44 23.54 44.84 59.05
C THR A 44 24.94 44.33 58.62
N ALA A 45 25.59 44.97 57.62
CA ALA A 45 27.06 45.14 57.42
C ALA A 45 27.70 44.68 56.08
N ALA A 46 28.62 45.52 55.59
CA ALA A 46 29.70 45.31 54.61
C ALA A 46 30.87 46.27 55.01
N PRO A 47 32.15 46.09 54.60
CA PRO A 47 32.61 46.69 53.31
C PRO A 47 33.88 46.12 52.60
N VAL A 48 33.89 46.25 51.26
CA VAL A 48 34.95 46.81 50.35
C VAL A 48 36.47 46.54 50.56
N HIS A 49 37.13 45.92 49.57
CA HIS A 49 38.30 46.41 48.77
C HIS A 49 38.99 45.25 47.97
N ALA A 50 39.85 45.44 46.94
CA ALA A 50 39.84 46.24 45.68
C ALA A 50 41.20 46.02 44.93
N VAL A 51 41.41 46.66 43.74
CA VAL A 51 42.73 46.92 43.08
C VAL A 51 43.41 45.67 42.43
N ARG A 52 43.93 45.66 41.19
CA ARG A 52 44.13 46.63 40.06
C ARG A 52 43.91 45.84 38.71
N VAL A 53 44.35 46.15 37.48
CA VAL A 53 45.31 47.13 36.90
C VAL A 53 44.69 47.86 35.67
N ARG A 54 45.34 47.85 34.49
CA ARG A 54 45.03 48.41 33.15
C ARG A 54 45.80 47.54 32.12
N GLY A 55 45.60 47.55 30.79
CA GLY A 55 44.70 48.32 29.92
C GLY A 55 45.45 49.10 28.82
N GLY A 56 45.13 48.90 27.54
CA GLY A 56 45.82 49.51 26.37
C GLY A 56 44.88 49.87 25.20
N ARG A 57 45.36 50.72 24.27
CA ARG A 57 44.64 51.40 23.17
C ARG A 57 45.59 51.52 21.96
N ARG A 58 45.23 51.71 20.67
CA ARG A 58 44.01 51.80 19.82
C ARG A 58 44.53 51.76 18.34
N LEU A 59 43.81 51.68 17.21
CA LEU A 59 42.40 51.62 16.75
C LEU A 59 42.42 51.09 15.28
N ARG A 60 41.25 50.81 14.65
CA ARG A 60 41.01 50.58 13.19
C ARG A 60 41.60 49.29 12.58
N ASP A 61 41.01 48.65 11.57
CA ASP A 61 39.65 48.74 10.96
C ASP A 61 39.31 47.37 10.28
N ALA A 62 38.14 47.29 9.63
CA ALA A 62 37.65 46.23 8.72
C ALA A 62 36.86 45.01 9.30
N ASP A 63 35.59 44.98 8.89
CA ASP A 63 34.61 43.89 8.66
C ASP A 63 34.88 42.44 9.13
N ARG A 64 33.82 41.85 9.71
CA ARG A 64 33.66 40.39 9.87
C ARG A 64 32.30 39.89 9.41
N ALA A 65 32.27 39.25 8.24
CA ALA A 65 31.27 38.25 7.91
C ALA A 65 31.68 36.88 8.51
N PRO A 66 30.76 36.05 9.02
CA PRO A 66 31.08 34.70 9.50
C PRO A 66 31.33 33.75 8.32
N ARG A 67 32.50 33.09 8.28
CA ARG A 67 32.82 32.03 7.31
C ARG A 67 32.22 30.67 7.71
N ARG A 68 32.07 29.78 6.72
CA ARG A 68 31.39 28.47 6.79
C ARG A 68 32.31 27.31 7.24
N SER A 69 31.68 26.17 7.56
CA SER A 69 32.21 24.79 7.38
C SER A 69 33.22 24.29 8.43
N PRO A 70 33.45 22.95 8.60
CA PRO A 70 33.19 21.87 7.63
C PRO A 70 32.52 20.54 8.07
N HIS A 71 31.84 19.95 7.07
CA HIS A 71 31.75 18.53 6.66
C HIS A 71 31.52 17.33 7.61
N CYS A 72 30.59 16.48 7.16
CA CYS A 72 30.65 15.03 7.35
C CYS A 72 31.55 14.35 6.29
N ARG A 73 32.23 13.26 6.67
CA ARG A 73 32.66 12.16 5.78
C ARG A 73 32.64 10.83 6.57
N PRO A 74 32.30 9.69 5.94
CA PRO A 74 32.52 8.37 6.52
C PRO A 74 34.00 7.98 6.40
N SER A 75 34.49 7.15 7.32
CA SER A 75 35.87 6.67 7.37
C SER A 75 36.05 5.30 6.70
N LEU A 76 37.20 5.14 6.05
CA LEU A 76 37.82 3.87 5.64
C LEU A 76 39.28 3.89 6.15
N PRO A 77 39.91 2.73 6.41
CA PRO A 77 41.23 2.67 7.04
C PRO A 77 42.37 3.09 6.10
N GLU A 78 43.39 3.74 6.67
CA GLU A 78 44.63 4.12 5.99
C GLU A 78 45.63 2.94 5.93
N GLY A 79 46.55 2.97 4.96
CA GLY A 79 47.46 1.85 4.69
C GLY A 79 48.63 2.14 3.75
N ALA A 80 49.33 3.27 3.96
CA ALA A 80 50.66 3.63 3.43
C ALA A 80 50.95 3.57 1.91
N GLU A 81 51.36 4.72 1.34
CA GLU A 81 52.30 4.76 0.20
C GLU A 81 53.75 4.50 0.69
N PRO A 82 54.72 4.23 -0.22
CA PRO A 82 55.57 5.35 -0.61
C PRO A 82 56.05 5.40 -2.09
N GLU A 83 56.14 6.63 -2.59
CA GLU A 83 57.16 7.20 -3.50
C GLU A 83 57.64 6.50 -4.81
N ARG A 84 57.35 7.22 -5.91
CA ARG A 84 58.26 7.65 -7.00
C ARG A 84 58.85 6.68 -8.05
N SER A 85 58.75 7.22 -9.29
CA SER A 85 59.71 7.14 -10.41
C SER A 85 59.64 5.94 -11.36
N GLY A 86 59.97 6.21 -12.64
CA GLY A 86 60.20 5.20 -13.67
C GLY A 86 59.08 4.99 -14.69
N GLY A 87 59.46 5.11 -15.96
CA GLY A 87 58.86 4.49 -17.15
C GLY A 87 59.98 4.36 -18.20
N PRO A 88 59.75 3.86 -19.43
CA PRO A 88 58.50 3.33 -20.02
C PRO A 88 58.67 1.85 -20.47
N SER A 89 57.94 1.42 -21.53
CA SER A 89 57.90 0.07 -22.16
C SER A 89 57.19 -1.04 -21.34
N GLY A 90 56.58 -2.07 -21.94
CA GLY A 90 56.29 -2.28 -23.38
C GLY A 90 55.66 -3.66 -23.68
N GLU A 91 54.68 -3.68 -24.60
CA GLU A 91 54.18 -4.80 -25.45
C GLU A 91 53.60 -6.11 -24.82
N GLU A 92 52.77 -6.78 -25.63
CA GLU A 92 52.16 -8.14 -25.56
C GLU A 92 51.47 -8.59 -24.25
N GLU A 93 50.14 -8.83 -24.17
CA GLU A 93 49.23 -9.79 -24.85
C GLU A 93 49.04 -11.14 -24.11
N ASP A 94 47.90 -11.81 -24.39
CA ASP A 94 47.34 -13.01 -23.75
C ASP A 94 46.97 -12.94 -22.23
N GLY A 95 45.98 -13.71 -21.75
CA GLY A 95 45.09 -14.62 -22.47
C GLY A 95 44.57 -15.78 -21.60
N LEU A 96 43.63 -15.53 -20.67
CA LEU A 96 43.20 -16.52 -19.67
C LEU A 96 41.76 -17.04 -19.85
N VAL A 97 41.62 -18.05 -20.72
CA VAL A 97 40.45 -18.94 -20.77
C VAL A 97 40.70 -20.17 -19.90
N TRP A 98 39.81 -20.46 -18.95
CA TRP A 98 39.87 -21.69 -18.17
C TRP A 98 39.09 -22.82 -18.82
N ALA A 99 39.81 -23.74 -19.46
CA ALA A 99 39.32 -25.07 -19.85
C ALA A 99 39.84 -26.13 -18.87
N VAL A 100 39.21 -27.31 -18.87
CA VAL A 100 39.53 -28.43 -17.96
C VAL A 100 40.05 -29.62 -18.76
N GLU A 101 41.15 -30.23 -18.34
CA GLU A 101 41.45 -31.63 -18.69
C GLU A 101 42.22 -32.38 -17.58
N GLU A 102 42.37 -33.69 -17.77
CA GLU A 102 42.81 -34.66 -16.76
C GLU A 102 44.28 -35.11 -16.94
N ARG A 103 44.92 -35.54 -15.84
CA ARG A 103 45.57 -36.87 -15.62
C ARG A 103 46.72 -36.81 -14.61
N GLY A 104 47.06 -37.96 -14.03
CA GLY A 104 48.33 -38.15 -13.30
C GLY A 104 48.20 -38.86 -11.95
N ARG A 105 48.85 -40.02 -11.82
CA ARG A 105 49.18 -40.72 -10.57
C ARG A 105 50.69 -41.02 -10.63
N PRO A 106 51.42 -41.09 -9.50
CA PRO A 106 51.51 -42.39 -8.82
C PRO A 106 51.61 -42.31 -7.27
N GLU A 107 52.04 -43.44 -6.71
CA GLU A 107 52.37 -43.83 -5.32
C GLU A 107 53.20 -42.82 -4.48
N GLY A 108 53.27 -42.90 -3.14
CA GLY A 108 52.61 -43.81 -2.18
C GLY A 108 53.20 -43.68 -0.76
N GLY A 109 52.45 -44.01 0.30
CA GLY A 109 52.96 -43.97 1.70
C GLY A 109 51.91 -44.13 2.82
N ARG A 110 52.29 -44.84 3.90
CA ARG A 110 51.58 -45.14 5.18
C ARG A 110 52.63 -45.72 6.19
N PRO A 111 52.40 -45.87 7.52
CA PRO A 111 51.11 -46.10 8.22
C PRO A 111 50.91 -45.42 9.63
N GLY A 112 49.80 -45.77 10.31
CA GLY A 112 49.45 -45.40 11.71
C GLY A 112 48.31 -44.39 11.81
N GLY A 113 47.26 -44.49 12.65
CA GLY A 113 46.88 -45.47 13.68
C GLY A 113 46.87 -44.85 15.09
N ARG A 114 45.83 -44.90 15.94
CA ARG A 114 44.53 -45.63 15.98
C ARG A 114 43.38 -44.60 16.25
N GLY A 115 42.10 -44.87 16.54
CA GLY A 115 41.34 -46.10 16.87
C GLY A 115 39.81 -45.98 16.60
N ARG A 116 38.94 -45.92 17.64
CA ARG A 116 37.45 -45.89 17.61
C ARG A 116 36.92 -45.04 18.80
N CYS A 117 35.68 -44.52 18.88
CA CYS A 117 34.34 -45.15 18.76
C CYS A 117 33.23 -44.24 18.16
N ARG A 118 32.01 -44.81 18.02
CA ARG A 118 30.84 -44.27 17.28
C ARG A 118 29.79 -43.59 18.17
N VAL A 119 28.97 -42.74 17.53
CA VAL A 119 27.49 -42.85 17.54
C VAL A 119 27.02 -42.83 16.07
N ASP A 120 25.94 -43.53 15.72
CA ASP A 120 25.52 -43.78 14.33
C ASP A 120 24.50 -42.75 13.77
N LEU A 121 24.52 -42.54 12.45
CA LEU A 121 23.50 -41.83 11.67
C LEU A 121 23.06 -42.69 10.46
N PRO A 122 21.80 -42.57 9.99
CA PRO A 122 21.20 -43.55 9.07
C PRO A 122 21.84 -43.56 7.67
N ARG A 123 21.91 -44.77 7.08
CA ARG A 123 22.51 -45.01 5.76
C ARG A 123 21.73 -44.31 4.64
N ARG A 124 22.43 -43.57 3.77
CA ARG A 124 21.90 -43.21 2.44
C ARG A 124 21.63 -44.49 1.62
N PRO A 125 20.52 -44.55 0.86
CA PRO A 125 20.30 -45.65 -0.10
C PRO A 125 21.35 -45.64 -1.21
N SER A 126 21.62 -46.81 -1.78
CA SER A 126 22.65 -47.04 -2.80
C SER A 126 22.39 -46.29 -4.11
N ARG A 127 23.46 -45.87 -4.80
CA ARG A 127 23.41 -45.33 -6.17
C ARG A 127 22.69 -46.31 -7.11
N ALA A 128 21.47 -45.97 -7.51
CA ALA A 128 20.90 -46.52 -8.73
C ALA A 128 21.64 -45.91 -9.94
N THR A 129 22.03 -46.74 -10.91
CA THR A 129 22.60 -46.27 -12.17
C THR A 129 21.58 -45.45 -12.95
N PRO A 130 21.96 -44.33 -13.61
CA PRO A 130 21.02 -43.50 -14.34
C PRO A 130 20.43 -44.28 -15.52
N ARG A 131 19.14 -44.63 -15.44
CA ARG A 131 18.41 -45.22 -16.57
C ARG A 131 18.40 -44.20 -17.72
N ARG A 132 19.13 -44.53 -18.79
CA ARG A 132 19.25 -43.72 -20.02
C ARG A 132 17.86 -43.56 -20.65
N TRP A 133 17.20 -42.43 -20.42
CA TRP A 133 15.89 -42.12 -21.00
C TRP A 133 15.98 -42.13 -22.53
N ARG A 134 15.49 -43.21 -23.16
CA ARG A 134 15.15 -43.21 -24.58
C ARG A 134 13.75 -42.58 -24.70
N ALA A 135 13.65 -41.48 -25.43
CA ALA A 135 12.36 -40.87 -25.76
C ALA A 135 11.52 -41.83 -26.63
N PRO A 136 10.18 -41.78 -26.54
CA PRO A 136 9.31 -42.63 -27.37
C PRO A 136 9.43 -42.27 -28.87
N PRO A 137 9.33 -43.24 -29.80
CA PRO A 137 9.66 -43.02 -31.22
C PRO A 137 8.76 -42.01 -31.97
N SER A 138 7.58 -41.68 -31.43
CA SER A 138 6.62 -40.77 -32.06
C SER A 138 6.96 -39.28 -31.92
N PHE A 139 7.99 -38.91 -31.14
CA PHE A 139 8.34 -37.49 -30.91
C PHE A 139 9.24 -36.88 -31.99
N VAL A 140 8.90 -37.12 -33.26
CA VAL A 140 9.50 -36.41 -34.41
C VAL A 140 8.92 -34.98 -34.46
N ARG A 141 9.28 -34.15 -33.47
CA ARG A 141 9.07 -32.69 -33.55
C ARG A 141 9.76 -32.20 -34.81
N THR A 142 8.97 -31.62 -35.71
CA THR A 142 9.35 -31.32 -37.08
C THR A 142 10.65 -30.52 -37.17
N VAL A 143 11.40 -30.74 -38.26
CA VAL A 143 12.55 -29.91 -38.65
C VAL A 143 12.15 -28.43 -38.65
N GLU A 144 10.90 -28.14 -38.99
CA GLU A 144 10.28 -26.82 -38.95
C GLU A 144 10.22 -26.20 -37.53
N PHE A 145 9.77 -26.93 -36.50
CA PHE A 145 9.76 -26.43 -35.12
C PHE A 145 11.18 -26.13 -34.62
N LYS A 146 12.16 -26.95 -35.01
CA LYS A 146 13.59 -26.67 -34.78
C LYS A 146 14.13 -25.51 -35.64
N ARG A 147 13.53 -25.21 -36.79
CA ARG A 147 13.86 -24.04 -37.65
C ARG A 147 13.35 -22.75 -37.03
N ARG A 148 12.08 -22.71 -36.58
CA ARG A 148 11.44 -21.54 -35.94
C ARG A 148 12.12 -21.11 -34.64
N LEU A 149 12.83 -22.02 -33.95
CA LEU A 149 13.53 -21.77 -32.68
C LEU A 149 15.05 -21.60 -32.77
N ARG A 150 15.68 -21.66 -33.97
CA ARG A 150 17.11 -21.32 -34.06
C ARG A 150 17.33 -19.86 -33.67
N PRO A 151 18.40 -19.53 -32.91
CA PRO A 151 18.94 -18.17 -32.90
C PRO A 151 19.18 -17.71 -34.33
N GLN A 152 18.89 -16.45 -34.64
CA GLN A 152 19.43 -15.81 -35.83
C GLN A 152 20.84 -15.31 -35.48
N ASP A 153 21.82 -15.74 -36.25
CA ASP A 153 23.10 -15.07 -36.34
C ASP A 153 22.96 -13.76 -37.13
N GLU A 154 24.02 -12.95 -37.13
CA GLU A 154 24.05 -11.65 -37.78
C GLU A 154 23.73 -11.74 -39.27
N GLY A 155 24.23 -12.78 -39.96
CA GLY A 155 23.96 -13.03 -41.38
C GLY A 155 22.51 -13.45 -41.65
N GLY A 156 21.94 -14.30 -40.80
CA GLY A 156 20.55 -14.73 -40.85
C GLY A 156 19.56 -13.60 -40.60
N LEU A 157 19.87 -12.70 -39.66
CA LEU A 157 19.07 -11.49 -39.44
C LEU A 157 19.22 -10.51 -40.62
N LEU A 158 20.44 -10.20 -41.05
CA LEU A 158 20.73 -9.32 -42.20
C LEU A 158 20.04 -9.77 -43.50
N ASN A 159 19.92 -11.07 -43.73
CA ASN A 159 19.19 -11.58 -44.88
C ASN A 159 17.67 -11.54 -44.68
N ALA A 160 17.18 -11.73 -43.46
CA ALA A 160 15.74 -11.68 -43.16
C ALA A 160 15.17 -10.24 -43.20
N THR A 161 15.94 -9.23 -42.79
CA THR A 161 15.55 -7.82 -42.81
C THR A 161 15.60 -7.16 -44.19
N ARG A 162 15.98 -7.89 -45.25
CA ARG A 162 15.94 -7.40 -46.65
C ARG A 162 14.51 -7.09 -47.13
N ASP A 163 13.52 -7.85 -46.66
CA ASP A 163 12.10 -7.51 -46.78
C ASP A 163 11.54 -7.28 -45.37
N CYS A 164 11.51 -6.02 -44.95
CA CYS A 164 10.97 -5.62 -43.66
C CYS A 164 9.47 -5.95 -43.51
N ALA A 165 8.69 -6.02 -44.60
CA ALA A 165 7.27 -6.36 -44.54
C ALA A 165 7.07 -7.87 -44.33
N ALA A 166 7.87 -8.73 -44.97
CA ALA A 166 7.91 -10.15 -44.65
C ALA A 166 8.49 -10.39 -43.25
N PHE A 167 9.59 -9.72 -42.87
CA PHE A 167 10.22 -9.85 -41.54
C PHE A 167 9.24 -9.54 -40.41
N ARG A 168 8.60 -8.36 -40.40
CA ARG A 168 7.67 -7.96 -39.33
C ARG A 168 6.53 -8.96 -39.17
N ARG A 169 5.94 -9.44 -40.28
CA ARG A 169 4.87 -10.46 -40.30
C ARG A 169 5.37 -11.83 -39.83
N ALA A 170 6.52 -12.29 -40.30
CA ALA A 170 7.08 -13.61 -39.99
C ALA A 170 7.61 -13.74 -38.54
N ARG A 171 7.99 -12.62 -37.92
CA ARG A 171 8.38 -12.57 -36.50
C ARG A 171 7.21 -12.28 -35.56
N GLY A 172 6.13 -11.65 -36.06
CA GLY A 172 4.94 -11.30 -35.29
C GLY A 172 5.09 -9.99 -34.51
N TYR A 173 5.64 -8.94 -35.14
CA TYR A 173 5.61 -7.58 -34.58
C TYR A 173 4.20 -6.97 -34.72
N ALA A 174 3.73 -6.29 -33.68
CA ALA A 174 2.45 -5.59 -33.69
C ALA A 174 2.43 -4.47 -34.75
N ALA A 175 1.33 -4.36 -35.50
CA ALA A 175 1.14 -3.33 -36.54
C ALA A 175 0.38 -2.09 -36.03
N SER A 176 -0.27 -2.21 -34.87
CA SER A 176 -1.01 -1.18 -34.14
C SER A 176 -0.72 -1.37 -32.63
N PRO A 177 -1.09 -0.42 -31.76
CA PRO A 177 -1.32 -0.71 -30.35
C PRO A 177 -2.31 -1.88 -30.19
N LEU A 178 -2.19 -2.64 -29.10
CA LEU A 178 -3.07 -3.76 -28.75
C LEU A 178 -4.31 -3.30 -27.97
N SER A 179 -4.26 -2.11 -27.36
CA SER A 179 -5.37 -1.49 -26.63
C SER A 179 -5.33 0.05 -26.73
N ARG A 180 -6.39 0.73 -26.27
CA ARG A 180 -6.39 2.20 -26.12
C ARG A 180 -5.45 2.65 -25.00
N GLU A 181 -5.45 1.94 -23.87
CA GLU A 181 -4.51 2.16 -22.75
C GLU A 181 -3.04 2.20 -23.23
N GLU A 182 -2.66 1.31 -24.16
CA GLU A 182 -1.33 1.36 -24.80
C GLU A 182 -1.13 2.56 -25.72
N ALA A 183 -2.14 2.93 -26.51
CA ALA A 183 -2.06 4.03 -27.47
C ALA A 183 -1.88 5.40 -26.78
N ASP A 184 -2.59 5.61 -25.66
CA ASP A 184 -2.64 6.87 -24.93
C ASP A 184 -1.43 7.09 -23.99
N PHE A 185 -0.53 6.10 -23.88
CA PHE A 185 0.64 6.11 -22.99
C PHE A 185 1.90 5.57 -23.71
N PRO A 186 2.48 6.33 -24.66
CA PRO A 186 3.75 5.97 -25.29
C PRO A 186 4.94 6.00 -24.32
N VAL A 187 5.87 5.07 -24.51
CA VAL A 187 7.08 4.86 -23.70
C VAL A 187 8.34 4.99 -24.58
N ALA A 188 9.38 5.62 -24.05
CA ALA A 188 10.70 5.69 -24.67
C ALA A 188 11.64 4.62 -24.09
N TYR A 189 12.27 3.82 -24.94
CA TYR A 189 13.22 2.78 -24.56
C TYR A 189 14.63 3.10 -25.07
N SER A 190 15.61 3.06 -24.16
CA SER A 190 17.05 3.01 -24.50
C SER A 190 17.55 1.59 -24.29
N VAL A 191 18.14 0.98 -25.31
CA VAL A 191 18.68 -0.40 -25.26
C VAL A 191 20.16 -0.37 -25.60
N VAL A 192 21.02 -0.69 -24.62
CA VAL A 192 22.48 -0.72 -24.81
C VAL A 192 22.96 -2.17 -25.01
N ALA A 193 23.51 -2.47 -26.18
CA ALA A 193 23.66 -3.86 -26.65
C ALA A 193 25.01 -4.13 -27.34
N HIS A 194 25.55 -5.36 -27.20
CA HIS A 194 26.95 -5.67 -27.52
C HIS A 194 27.21 -6.81 -28.52
N HIS A 195 26.71 -8.04 -28.32
CA HIS A 195 27.15 -9.17 -29.16
C HIS A 195 26.13 -10.32 -29.34
N ARG A 196 24.85 -10.11 -29.01
CA ARG A 196 23.81 -11.16 -29.07
C ARG A 196 22.61 -10.68 -29.86
N VAL A 197 22.69 -10.77 -31.19
CA VAL A 197 21.67 -10.18 -32.07
C VAL A 197 20.34 -10.93 -31.98
N ASP A 198 20.41 -12.23 -31.65
CA ASP A 198 19.26 -13.06 -31.32
C ASP A 198 18.52 -12.59 -30.06
N MET A 199 19.23 -12.05 -29.07
CA MET A 199 18.63 -11.47 -27.87
C MET A 199 18.10 -10.05 -28.12
N LEU A 200 18.83 -9.24 -28.89
CA LEU A 200 18.39 -7.89 -29.27
C LEU A 200 17.08 -7.91 -30.07
N GLU A 201 16.94 -8.82 -31.05
CA GLU A 201 15.68 -9.01 -31.79
C GLU A 201 14.54 -9.44 -30.87
N ARG A 202 14.80 -10.41 -29.97
CA ARG A 202 13.79 -10.92 -29.03
C ARG A 202 13.32 -9.85 -28.06
N LEU A 203 14.25 -9.08 -27.48
CA LEU A 203 13.92 -7.98 -26.58
C LEU A 203 13.12 -6.91 -27.32
N LEU A 204 13.63 -6.42 -28.46
CA LEU A 204 12.92 -5.42 -29.26
C LEU A 204 11.50 -5.89 -29.58
N ARG A 205 11.33 -7.14 -30.04
CA ARG A 205 10.01 -7.70 -30.35
C ARG A 205 9.07 -7.86 -29.14
N ALA A 206 9.61 -7.95 -27.92
CA ALA A 206 8.80 -8.06 -26.71
C ALA A 206 8.37 -6.70 -26.13
N ILE A 207 9.07 -5.60 -26.46
CA ILE A 207 8.73 -4.23 -26.02
C ILE A 207 8.13 -3.35 -27.13
N TYR A 208 8.23 -3.79 -28.40
CA TYR A 208 7.80 -3.01 -29.55
C TYR A 208 6.28 -2.76 -29.57
N ALA A 209 5.92 -1.48 -29.62
CA ALA A 209 4.59 -1.03 -30.03
C ALA A 209 4.77 0.22 -30.93
N PRO A 210 3.91 0.46 -31.94
CA PRO A 210 4.15 1.51 -32.94
C PRO A 210 4.25 2.95 -32.38
N GLN A 211 3.62 3.21 -31.24
CA GLN A 211 3.61 4.50 -30.54
C GLN A 211 4.84 4.74 -29.64
N ASN A 212 5.54 3.67 -29.26
CA ASN A 212 6.76 3.74 -28.44
C ASN A 212 7.95 4.20 -29.29
N LEU A 213 8.93 4.87 -28.68
CA LEU A 213 10.21 5.20 -29.35
C LEU A 213 11.32 4.30 -28.82
N HIS A 214 12.17 3.77 -29.70
CA HIS A 214 13.25 2.85 -29.33
C HIS A 214 14.60 3.32 -29.88
N CYS A 215 15.52 3.69 -28.98
CA CYS A 215 16.92 3.96 -29.31
C CYS A 215 17.80 2.75 -28.97
N LEU A 216 18.54 2.26 -29.95
CA LEU A 216 19.49 1.16 -29.81
C LEU A 216 20.92 1.72 -29.79
N HIS A 217 21.56 1.76 -28.62
CA HIS A 217 22.99 2.06 -28.52
C HIS A 217 23.80 0.77 -28.68
N VAL A 218 24.30 0.53 -29.88
CA VAL A 218 25.26 -0.54 -30.15
C VAL A 218 26.63 -0.13 -29.60
N ASP A 219 27.25 -0.94 -28.74
CA ASP A 219 28.62 -0.72 -28.26
C ASP A 219 29.59 -0.62 -29.45
N ALA A 220 30.43 0.42 -29.51
CA ALA A 220 31.38 0.62 -30.61
C ALA A 220 32.40 -0.53 -30.74
N LYS A 221 32.65 -1.30 -29.67
CA LYS A 221 33.49 -2.51 -29.68
C LYS A 221 32.81 -3.74 -30.31
N SER A 222 31.51 -3.66 -30.61
CA SER A 222 30.76 -4.80 -31.16
C SER A 222 31.28 -5.22 -32.54
N PRO A 223 31.31 -6.52 -32.90
CA PRO A 223 31.75 -6.97 -34.22
C PRO A 223 31.01 -6.25 -35.37
N ARG A 224 31.69 -5.95 -36.47
CA ARG A 224 31.09 -5.20 -37.61
C ARG A 224 29.80 -5.84 -38.13
N ALA A 225 29.72 -7.17 -38.18
CA ALA A 225 28.51 -7.90 -38.55
C ALA A 225 27.34 -7.62 -37.59
N TYR A 226 27.59 -7.54 -36.28
CA TYR A 226 26.58 -7.20 -35.27
C TYR A 226 26.11 -5.75 -35.43
N GLN A 227 27.02 -4.80 -35.66
CA GLN A 227 26.67 -3.40 -35.91
C GLN A 227 25.79 -3.25 -37.17
N GLN A 228 26.10 -4.00 -38.23
CA GLN A 228 25.30 -4.03 -39.46
C GLN A 228 23.92 -4.67 -39.21
N ALA A 229 23.86 -5.82 -38.54
CA ALA A 229 22.62 -6.53 -38.26
C ALA A 229 21.67 -5.72 -37.36
N ALA A 230 22.20 -5.05 -36.32
CA ALA A 230 21.42 -4.16 -35.46
C ALA A 230 20.90 -2.91 -36.21
N ARG A 231 21.71 -2.31 -37.10
CA ARG A 231 21.27 -1.20 -37.97
C ARG A 231 20.19 -1.65 -38.96
N SER A 232 20.31 -2.84 -39.54
CA SER A 232 19.32 -3.40 -40.46
C SER A 232 18.02 -3.79 -39.76
N LEU A 233 18.08 -4.28 -38.52
CA LEU A 233 16.91 -4.49 -37.66
C LEU A 233 16.18 -3.17 -37.38
N ALA A 234 16.90 -2.13 -36.96
CA ALA A 234 16.30 -0.82 -36.68
C ALA A 234 15.64 -0.22 -37.92
N ALA A 235 16.32 -0.25 -39.08
CA ALA A 235 15.81 0.26 -40.35
C ALA A 235 14.49 -0.39 -40.82
N CYS A 236 14.09 -1.53 -40.25
CA CYS A 236 12.79 -2.14 -40.50
C CYS A 236 11.61 -1.52 -39.72
N PHE A 237 11.81 -0.47 -38.92
CA PHE A 237 10.74 0.19 -38.17
C PHE A 237 10.90 1.72 -38.20
N PRO A 238 9.80 2.50 -38.30
CA PRO A 238 9.88 3.97 -38.33
C PRO A 238 10.29 4.57 -36.96
N ASN A 239 9.95 3.86 -35.89
CA ASN A 239 10.10 4.28 -34.49
C ASN A 239 11.26 3.58 -33.75
N VAL A 240 12.16 2.92 -34.49
CA VAL A 240 13.39 2.28 -33.94
C VAL A 240 14.61 2.84 -34.66
N PHE A 241 15.59 3.33 -33.93
CA PHE A 241 16.82 3.87 -34.51
C PHE A 241 18.06 3.45 -33.73
N VAL A 242 19.21 3.36 -34.43
CA VAL A 242 20.53 3.22 -33.78
C VAL A 242 21.07 4.61 -33.48
N ALA A 243 21.60 4.81 -32.28
CA ALA A 243 22.16 6.11 -31.87
C ALA A 243 23.23 6.62 -32.86
N ARG A 244 23.21 7.93 -33.15
CA ARG A 244 24.19 8.61 -34.03
C ARG A 244 25.61 8.50 -33.49
N ARG A 245 25.77 8.64 -32.17
CA ARG A 245 27.07 8.56 -31.47
C ARG A 245 27.13 7.28 -30.63
N LEU A 246 28.00 6.36 -31.04
CA LEU A 246 28.25 5.09 -30.35
C LEU A 246 29.52 5.20 -29.50
N GLU A 247 29.42 4.87 -28.21
CA GLU A 247 30.52 4.76 -27.26
C GLU A 247 31.10 3.34 -27.20
N ALA A 248 32.38 3.22 -26.88
CA ALA A 248 33.00 1.94 -26.50
C ALA A 248 32.66 1.62 -25.03
N VAL A 249 31.70 0.72 -24.79
CA VAL A 249 31.08 0.56 -23.45
C VAL A 249 31.93 -0.33 -22.55
N VAL A 250 32.65 0.27 -21.61
CA VAL A 250 33.43 -0.43 -20.57
C VAL A 250 32.56 -0.64 -19.33
N TYR A 251 32.66 -1.81 -18.71
CA TYR A 251 31.92 -2.13 -17.48
C TYR A 251 32.36 -1.22 -16.32
N ALA A 252 31.41 -0.82 -15.46
CA ALA A 252 31.61 0.12 -14.35
C ALA A 252 32.22 1.50 -14.73
N SER A 253 32.25 1.87 -16.02
CA SER A 253 32.81 3.12 -16.53
C SER A 253 31.72 4.12 -16.94
N TRP A 254 32.07 5.42 -16.94
CA TRP A 254 31.23 6.51 -17.47
C TRP A 254 30.73 6.24 -18.90
N SER A 255 31.46 5.47 -19.70
CA SER A 255 31.03 5.05 -21.05
C SER A 255 29.64 4.38 -21.09
N ARG A 256 29.23 3.66 -20.02
CA ARG A 256 27.86 3.10 -19.91
C ARG A 256 26.80 4.18 -19.74
N VAL A 257 27.12 5.25 -19.00
CA VAL A 257 26.24 6.43 -18.79
C VAL A 257 26.22 7.32 -20.02
N GLN A 258 27.37 7.50 -20.69
CA GLN A 258 27.47 8.26 -21.93
C GLN A 258 26.66 7.62 -23.06
N ALA A 259 26.65 6.28 -23.14
CA ALA A 259 25.78 5.53 -24.05
C ALA A 259 24.29 5.83 -23.83
N ASP A 260 23.84 5.85 -22.57
CA ASP A 260 22.47 6.23 -22.22
C ASP A 260 22.17 7.68 -22.55
N LEU A 261 23.05 8.61 -22.18
CA LEU A 261 22.89 10.05 -22.44
C LEU A 261 22.81 10.37 -23.93
N ASN A 262 23.52 9.60 -24.77
CA ASN A 262 23.38 9.72 -26.23
C ASN A 262 21.95 9.32 -26.65
N CYS A 263 21.45 8.15 -26.23
CA CYS A 263 20.07 7.75 -26.53
C CYS A 263 19.00 8.67 -25.92
N MET A 264 19.14 9.10 -24.67
CA MET A 264 18.23 10.02 -23.98
C MET A 264 18.07 11.33 -24.75
N ARG A 265 19.19 11.91 -25.23
CA ARG A 265 19.16 13.15 -26.02
C ARG A 265 18.38 12.95 -27.32
N GLU A 266 18.64 11.86 -28.04
CA GLU A 266 17.95 11.60 -29.32
C GLU A 266 16.47 11.22 -29.15
N LEU A 267 16.09 10.59 -28.03
CA LEU A 267 14.69 10.33 -27.68
C LEU A 267 13.95 11.61 -27.25
N ALA A 268 14.64 12.56 -26.61
CA ALA A 268 14.09 13.87 -26.25
C ALA A 268 13.95 14.80 -27.49
N GLU A 269 14.95 14.81 -28.39
CA GLU A 269 14.85 15.50 -29.70
C GLU A 269 13.63 15.02 -30.51
N ARG A 270 13.25 13.74 -30.35
CA ARG A 270 12.09 13.10 -31.01
C ARG A 270 10.79 13.14 -30.19
N ALA A 271 10.72 13.81 -29.04
CA ALA A 271 9.49 13.88 -28.25
C ALA A 271 8.32 14.58 -28.98
N GLY A 272 8.60 15.35 -30.04
CA GLY A 272 7.59 15.88 -30.96
C GLY A 272 7.08 14.87 -32.01
N GLU A 273 7.76 13.73 -32.21
CA GLU A 273 7.31 12.63 -33.08
C GLU A 273 6.35 11.68 -32.32
N SER A 274 6.62 11.46 -31.02
CA SER A 274 5.71 10.78 -30.09
C SER A 274 5.94 11.32 -28.67
N PRO A 275 4.92 11.92 -28.00
CA PRO A 275 5.07 12.54 -26.69
C PRO A 275 5.06 11.48 -25.57
N TRP A 276 6.17 10.74 -25.47
CA TRP A 276 6.37 9.69 -24.47
C TRP A 276 6.34 10.22 -23.03
N ARG A 277 5.70 9.47 -22.12
CA ARG A 277 5.57 9.87 -20.71
C ARG A 277 6.68 9.32 -19.81
N TYR A 278 7.17 8.12 -20.12
CA TYR A 278 8.17 7.40 -19.32
C TYR A 278 9.36 6.97 -20.18
N PHE A 279 10.54 6.96 -19.56
CA PHE A 279 11.80 6.47 -20.15
C PHE A 279 12.26 5.19 -19.43
N VAL A 280 12.65 4.18 -20.19
CA VAL A 280 13.14 2.88 -19.68
C VAL A 280 14.51 2.56 -20.27
N ASN A 281 15.50 2.36 -19.41
CA ASN A 281 16.86 1.92 -19.75
C ASN A 281 16.94 0.39 -19.65
N LEU A 282 17.48 -0.25 -20.69
CA LEU A 282 17.65 -1.69 -20.81
C LEU A 282 19.04 -2.02 -21.37
N CYS A 283 19.57 -3.19 -21.05
CA CYS A 283 20.63 -3.82 -21.81
C CYS A 283 20.06 -4.80 -22.85
N GLY A 284 20.82 -5.10 -23.91
CA GLY A 284 20.43 -6.06 -24.96
C GLY A 284 20.29 -7.53 -24.52
N LEU A 285 20.34 -7.82 -23.21
CA LEU A 285 20.09 -9.14 -22.62
C LEU A 285 18.91 -9.14 -21.62
N ASP A 286 18.32 -7.97 -21.33
CA ASP A 286 17.12 -7.89 -20.49
C ASP A 286 15.92 -8.48 -21.23
N PHE A 287 14.86 -8.81 -20.49
CA PHE A 287 13.60 -9.28 -21.08
C PHE A 287 12.41 -8.85 -20.21
N PRO A 288 11.31 -8.34 -20.80
CA PRO A 288 10.14 -7.95 -20.03
C PRO A 288 9.44 -9.19 -19.44
N ILE A 289 9.18 -9.13 -18.12
CA ILE A 289 8.37 -10.12 -17.38
C ILE A 289 6.92 -9.66 -17.15
N LYS A 290 6.56 -8.54 -17.78
CA LYS A 290 5.24 -7.90 -17.79
C LYS A 290 4.97 -7.48 -19.22
N THR A 291 3.73 -7.63 -19.67
CA THR A 291 3.25 -7.02 -20.92
C THR A 291 3.26 -5.49 -20.82
N ASN A 292 3.23 -4.78 -21.96
CA ASN A 292 3.13 -3.31 -21.95
C ASN A 292 1.95 -2.81 -21.08
N PRO A 293 0.70 -3.33 -21.17
CA PRO A 293 -0.39 -2.88 -20.32
C PRO A 293 -0.13 -3.11 -18.81
N GLU A 294 0.57 -4.15 -18.41
CA GLU A 294 0.96 -4.37 -17.01
C GLU A 294 2.07 -3.44 -16.50
N ILE A 295 2.88 -2.89 -17.41
CA ILE A 295 3.83 -1.81 -17.11
C ILE A 295 3.02 -0.52 -16.92
N LEU A 296 2.09 -0.23 -17.83
CA LEU A 296 1.22 0.95 -17.79
C LEU A 296 0.36 1.01 -16.53
N ARG A 297 -0.35 -0.07 -16.18
CA ARG A 297 -1.16 -0.19 -14.94
C ARG A 297 -0.35 -0.08 -13.65
N HIS A 298 0.98 -0.20 -13.75
CA HIS A 298 1.89 -0.02 -12.62
C HIS A 298 2.42 1.41 -12.52
N GLN A 299 2.58 2.12 -13.64
CA GLN A 299 3.11 3.49 -13.72
C GLN A 299 1.99 4.56 -13.66
N GLY A 300 0.92 4.40 -14.44
CA GLY A 300 -0.20 5.34 -14.55
C GLY A 300 -1.14 5.41 -13.33
N ARG A 301 -0.73 4.89 -12.17
CA ARG A 301 -1.54 4.91 -10.93
C ARG A 301 -1.31 6.13 -10.03
N GLU A 302 -0.33 6.98 -10.34
CA GLU A 302 -0.08 8.23 -9.60
C GLU A 302 -0.78 9.45 -10.23
N ASP A 303 -1.08 9.39 -11.54
CA ASP A 303 -1.94 10.37 -12.21
C ASP A 303 -3.40 10.17 -11.80
N GLY A 304 -3.88 10.99 -10.85
CA GLY A 304 -5.18 10.83 -10.19
C GLY A 304 -6.44 11.07 -11.04
N ASN A 305 -6.32 11.01 -12.37
CA ASN A 305 -7.39 11.27 -13.34
C ASN A 305 -7.13 10.56 -14.70
N ASP A 306 -7.46 9.26 -14.81
CA ASP A 306 -8.47 8.85 -15.79
C ASP A 306 -9.08 7.45 -15.52
N SER A 307 -9.87 6.98 -16.48
CA SER A 307 -10.94 6.01 -16.37
C SER A 307 -10.74 4.92 -17.44
N SER A 308 -10.48 3.68 -17.03
CA SER A 308 -10.67 2.51 -17.89
C SER A 308 -10.92 1.27 -17.03
N GLY A 309 -12.14 0.76 -17.09
CA GLY A 309 -12.54 -0.48 -16.42
C GLY A 309 -12.72 -1.60 -17.44
N GLU A 310 -11.65 -2.32 -17.75
CA GLU A 310 -11.71 -3.63 -18.41
C GLU A 310 -10.84 -4.62 -17.63
N GLU A 311 -11.48 -5.42 -16.78
CA GLU A 311 -10.86 -6.62 -16.22
C GLU A 311 -10.87 -7.71 -17.30
N VAL A 312 -9.69 -8.08 -17.81
CA VAL A 312 -9.54 -9.32 -18.59
C VAL A 312 -9.58 -10.48 -17.59
N GLU A 313 -10.67 -11.24 -17.59
CA GLU A 313 -10.75 -12.50 -16.85
C GLU A 313 -9.74 -13.51 -17.41
N GLU A 314 -8.61 -13.68 -16.72
CA GLU A 314 -7.65 -14.74 -17.05
C GLU A 314 -8.19 -16.07 -16.50
N GLU A 315 -8.97 -16.80 -17.30
CA GLU A 315 -9.38 -18.18 -17.00
C GLU A 315 -8.14 -19.06 -16.83
N VAL A 316 -7.71 -19.26 -15.57
CA VAL A 316 -6.70 -20.26 -15.20
C VAL A 316 -7.31 -21.67 -15.33
N SER A 317 -7.46 -22.12 -16.57
CA SER A 317 -7.90 -23.47 -16.93
C SER A 317 -6.88 -24.50 -16.45
N LEU A 318 -7.11 -25.04 -15.25
CA LEU A 318 -6.36 -26.16 -14.67
C LEU A 318 -6.72 -27.49 -15.38
N GLU A 319 -6.39 -27.61 -16.66
CA GLU A 319 -6.44 -28.89 -17.37
C GLU A 319 -5.35 -29.85 -16.85
N ALA A 320 -5.71 -30.66 -15.85
CA ALA A 320 -4.89 -31.78 -15.40
C ALA A 320 -4.85 -32.87 -16.50
N PRO A 321 -3.67 -33.23 -17.05
CA PRO A 321 -3.58 -34.18 -18.16
C PRO A 321 -3.93 -35.61 -17.70
N SER A 322 -5.06 -36.12 -18.18
CA SER A 322 -5.59 -37.44 -17.83
C SER A 322 -4.77 -38.59 -18.46
N GLN A 323 -3.85 -39.17 -17.70
CA GLN A 323 -3.16 -40.41 -18.10
C GLN A 323 -3.88 -41.67 -17.58
N HIS A 324 -4.71 -42.27 -18.42
CA HIS A 324 -5.15 -43.66 -18.22
C HIS A 324 -3.93 -44.60 -18.17
N ARG A 325 -3.68 -45.22 -17.00
CA ARG A 325 -2.88 -46.44 -16.91
C ARG A 325 -3.80 -47.64 -16.69
N LYS A 326 -3.89 -48.49 -17.71
CA LYS A 326 -4.37 -49.87 -17.54
C LYS A 326 -3.34 -50.64 -16.69
N ALA A 327 -3.81 -51.36 -15.68
CA ALA A 327 -3.05 -52.44 -15.05
C ALA A 327 -3.45 -53.79 -15.71
N PRO A 328 -2.50 -54.71 -15.97
CA PRO A 328 -2.83 -56.06 -16.42
C PRO A 328 -3.28 -56.95 -15.25
N SER A 329 -4.09 -57.97 -15.55
CA SER A 329 -4.63 -58.93 -14.59
C SER A 329 -3.78 -60.21 -14.48
N VAL A 330 -3.83 -60.87 -13.32
CA VAL A 330 -3.42 -62.28 -13.12
C VAL A 330 -4.35 -62.91 -12.06
N GLY A 331 -4.86 -64.12 -12.33
CA GLY A 331 -5.47 -65.01 -11.32
C GLY A 331 -6.98 -64.85 -11.05
N GLY A 332 -7.76 -65.87 -11.44
CA GLY A 332 -9.06 -66.20 -10.83
C GLY A 332 -8.94 -67.51 -10.02
N PRO A 333 -9.99 -68.34 -9.85
CA PRO A 333 -11.37 -68.21 -10.36
C PRO A 333 -12.49 -68.57 -9.34
N ALA A 334 -13.75 -68.65 -9.82
CA ALA A 334 -14.88 -69.45 -9.27
C ALA A 334 -15.55 -68.97 -7.94
N ARG A 335 -16.85 -69.24 -7.65
CA ARG A 335 -18.01 -69.76 -8.44
C ARG A 335 -19.35 -69.50 -7.68
N ILE A 336 -20.46 -69.40 -8.45
CA ILE A 336 -21.83 -69.93 -8.16
C ILE A 336 -22.77 -69.24 -7.11
N LEU A 337 -23.89 -68.73 -7.64
CA LEU A 337 -25.33 -68.79 -7.23
C LEU A 337 -25.80 -68.62 -5.75
N LEU A 338 -26.67 -67.61 -5.52
CA LEU A 338 -28.09 -67.64 -5.04
C LEU A 338 -28.52 -68.49 -3.79
N PRO A 339 -29.78 -68.39 -3.24
CA PRO A 339 -30.93 -67.50 -3.52
C PRO A 339 -31.61 -66.82 -2.27
N ARG A 340 -32.63 -65.93 -2.50
CA ARG A 340 -34.00 -65.82 -1.88
C ARG A 340 -34.22 -65.96 -0.32
N LEU A 341 -35.27 -65.44 0.36
CA LEU A 341 -36.48 -64.63 0.06
C LEU A 341 -37.18 -64.15 1.38
N ILE A 342 -38.21 -63.29 1.24
CA ILE A 342 -39.41 -63.13 2.11
C ILE A 342 -39.37 -62.18 3.34
N ASP A 343 -40.42 -61.33 3.35
CA ASP A 343 -40.95 -60.33 4.31
C ASP A 343 -41.86 -60.99 5.41
N PRO A 344 -42.71 -60.30 6.24
CA PRO A 344 -43.04 -58.86 6.37
C PRO A 344 -43.10 -58.28 7.81
N GLY A 345 -43.44 -56.98 7.94
CA GLY A 345 -44.58 -56.61 8.81
C GLY A 345 -44.50 -55.41 9.79
N GLY A 346 -44.87 -54.20 9.32
CA GLY A 346 -45.44 -53.10 10.14
C GLY A 346 -44.46 -52.26 11.00
N GLY A 347 -44.70 -50.96 11.23
CA GLY A 347 -45.73 -50.06 10.69
C GLY A 347 -45.55 -48.59 11.13
N ASP A 348 -46.13 -47.67 10.36
CA ASP A 348 -46.37 -46.22 10.58
C ASP A 348 -45.23 -45.26 11.03
N GLY A 349 -45.19 -44.04 10.45
CA GLY A 349 -44.57 -42.89 11.14
C GLY A 349 -43.73 -41.85 10.38
N GLY A 350 -44.17 -41.31 9.22
CA GLY A 350 -43.84 -39.91 8.85
C GLY A 350 -42.50 -39.58 8.16
N SER A 351 -42.56 -39.43 6.83
CA SER A 351 -41.77 -38.49 5.99
C SER A 351 -40.25 -38.35 6.21
N SER A 352 -39.47 -39.07 5.40
CA SER A 352 -38.05 -38.81 5.16
C SER A 352 -37.81 -37.73 4.09
N SER A 353 -36.80 -36.87 4.27
CA SER A 353 -36.23 -36.04 3.18
C SER A 353 -34.76 -36.41 2.95
N SER A 354 -34.49 -37.26 1.95
CA SER A 354 -33.13 -37.73 1.61
C SER A 354 -32.45 -36.84 0.57
N SER A 355 -31.17 -36.53 0.79
CA SER A 355 -30.32 -35.83 -0.18
C SER A 355 -30.09 -36.64 -1.46
N SER A 356 -29.95 -35.97 -2.61
CA SER A 356 -29.02 -36.36 -3.69
C SER A 356 -28.86 -35.23 -4.70
N GLN A 357 -27.62 -34.96 -5.11
CA GLN A 357 -27.31 -34.16 -6.29
C GLN A 357 -27.40 -35.05 -7.53
N LEU A 358 -27.90 -34.52 -8.66
CA LEU A 358 -27.69 -35.15 -9.97
C LEU A 358 -27.71 -34.09 -11.07
N CYS A 359 -26.68 -34.10 -11.91
CA CYS A 359 -26.45 -33.07 -12.93
C CYS A 359 -27.39 -33.24 -14.12
N LEU A 360 -27.99 -32.15 -14.60
CA LEU A 360 -28.68 -32.11 -15.88
C LEU A 360 -27.69 -31.82 -17.03
N PRO A 361 -27.81 -32.49 -18.19
CA PRO A 361 -26.96 -32.27 -19.35
C PRO A 361 -27.36 -31.01 -20.15
N ARG A 362 -26.43 -30.49 -20.98
CA ARG A 362 -26.71 -29.43 -21.96
C ARG A 362 -27.72 -29.91 -23.04
N PRO A 363 -28.59 -29.04 -23.57
CA PRO A 363 -29.68 -29.44 -24.45
C PRO A 363 -29.24 -29.77 -25.88
N THR A 364 -29.61 -30.96 -26.37
CA THR A 364 -29.57 -31.31 -27.79
C THR A 364 -30.81 -30.78 -28.52
N ARG A 365 -30.64 -30.13 -29.68
CA ARG A 365 -31.74 -29.65 -30.52
C ARG A 365 -32.59 -30.82 -31.03
N GLY A 366 -33.81 -31.00 -30.51
CA GLY A 366 -34.66 -32.12 -30.94
C GLY A 366 -36.07 -32.23 -30.35
N ALA A 367 -36.66 -31.17 -29.77
CA ALA A 367 -37.89 -31.27 -28.98
C ALA A 367 -38.93 -30.16 -29.25
N VAL A 368 -39.33 -29.96 -30.52
CA VAL A 368 -40.37 -28.97 -30.91
C VAL A 368 -41.65 -29.61 -31.48
N CYS A 369 -41.58 -30.87 -31.95
CA CYS A 369 -42.70 -31.53 -32.65
C CYS A 369 -43.71 -32.28 -31.75
N SER A 370 -43.67 -32.16 -30.41
CA SER A 370 -44.51 -32.97 -29.50
C SER A 370 -45.54 -32.21 -28.66
N CYS A 371 -45.63 -30.88 -28.74
CA CYS A 371 -46.67 -30.13 -28.01
C CYS A 371 -47.99 -29.97 -28.79
N ARG A 372 -47.97 -30.10 -30.12
CA ARG A 372 -49.13 -29.73 -30.96
C ARG A 372 -50.34 -30.68 -30.83
N ARG A 373 -50.11 -31.96 -30.54
CA ARG A 373 -51.20 -32.96 -30.38
C ARG A 373 -51.98 -32.85 -29.07
N ALA A 374 -51.44 -32.22 -28.03
CA ALA A 374 -52.12 -32.12 -26.73
C ALA A 374 -53.15 -30.98 -26.66
N PHE A 375 -53.05 -29.97 -27.55
CA PHE A 375 -53.91 -28.80 -27.50
C PHE A 375 -55.24 -29.00 -28.24
N ASP A 376 -55.28 -29.83 -29.27
CA ASP A 376 -56.48 -29.99 -30.10
C ASP A 376 -57.62 -30.73 -29.35
N GLU A 377 -57.29 -31.77 -28.57
CA GLU A 377 -58.20 -32.58 -27.74
C GLU A 377 -58.96 -31.81 -26.63
N MET A 378 -58.54 -30.60 -26.26
CA MET A 378 -59.20 -29.83 -25.18
C MET A 378 -60.50 -29.15 -25.65
N SER A 379 -61.61 -29.42 -24.95
CA SER A 379 -62.90 -28.77 -25.15
C SER A 379 -62.84 -27.23 -24.99
N TRP A 380 -63.63 -26.50 -25.77
CA TRP A 380 -63.63 -25.04 -25.87
C TRP A 380 -63.59 -24.28 -24.53
N PHE A 381 -64.43 -24.64 -23.56
CA PHE A 381 -64.43 -24.03 -22.22
C PHE A 381 -63.10 -24.17 -21.46
N LYS A 382 -62.40 -25.31 -21.62
CA LYS A 382 -61.07 -25.52 -20.99
C LYS A 382 -59.98 -24.68 -21.66
N LYS A 383 -60.10 -24.41 -22.97
CA LYS A 383 -59.20 -23.51 -23.71
C LYS A 383 -59.35 -22.04 -23.24
N ILE A 384 -60.59 -21.58 -23.04
CA ILE A 384 -60.86 -20.24 -22.49
C ILE A 384 -60.34 -20.10 -21.06
N ALA A 385 -60.58 -21.09 -20.19
CA ALA A 385 -60.08 -21.07 -18.81
C ALA A 385 -58.54 -21.02 -18.75
N ALA A 386 -57.85 -21.82 -19.57
CA ALA A 386 -56.38 -21.79 -19.66
C ALA A 386 -55.85 -20.43 -20.13
N LEU A 387 -56.47 -19.82 -21.15
CA LEU A 387 -56.09 -18.47 -21.62
C LEU A 387 -56.31 -17.41 -20.54
N GLY A 388 -57.42 -17.47 -19.79
CA GLY A 388 -57.68 -16.56 -18.67
C GLY A 388 -56.65 -16.67 -17.55
N VAL A 389 -56.27 -17.89 -17.16
CA VAL A 389 -55.20 -18.11 -16.16
C VAL A 389 -53.85 -17.61 -16.67
N CYS A 390 -53.48 -17.90 -17.91
CA CYS A 390 -52.24 -17.39 -18.50
C CYS A 390 -52.22 -15.86 -18.58
N PHE A 391 -53.35 -15.21 -18.88
CA PHE A 391 -53.45 -13.75 -18.91
C PHE A 391 -53.33 -13.13 -17.50
N LEU A 392 -53.98 -13.73 -16.49
CA LEU A 392 -53.88 -13.28 -15.09
C LEU A 392 -52.48 -13.50 -14.50
N VAL A 393 -51.83 -14.63 -14.79
CA VAL A 393 -50.42 -14.87 -14.40
C VAL A 393 -49.49 -13.90 -15.15
N GLY A 394 -49.73 -13.64 -16.45
CA GLY A 394 -49.01 -12.64 -17.22
C GLY A 394 -49.14 -11.23 -16.65
N LEU A 395 -50.34 -10.84 -16.21
CA LEU A 395 -50.59 -9.57 -15.52
C LEU A 395 -49.94 -9.52 -14.13
N ALA A 396 -50.00 -10.59 -13.33
CA ALA A 396 -49.35 -10.65 -12.03
C ALA A 396 -47.82 -10.59 -12.14
N VAL A 397 -47.23 -11.27 -13.12
CA VAL A 397 -45.80 -11.20 -13.45
C VAL A 397 -45.44 -9.81 -13.98
N SER A 398 -46.23 -9.23 -14.88
CA SER A 398 -46.01 -7.87 -15.38
C SER A 398 -46.11 -6.81 -14.28
N ILE A 399 -47.10 -6.88 -13.40
CA ILE A 399 -47.25 -5.99 -12.23
C ILE A 399 -46.10 -6.19 -11.25
N SER A 400 -45.59 -7.41 -11.08
CA SER A 400 -44.41 -7.69 -10.27
C SER A 400 -43.14 -7.11 -10.90
N PHE A 401 -42.92 -7.29 -12.20
CA PHE A 401 -41.81 -6.68 -12.94
C PHE A 401 -41.89 -5.15 -12.99
N ILE A 402 -43.09 -4.57 -13.05
CA ILE A 402 -43.31 -3.13 -12.95
C ILE A 402 -43.03 -2.64 -11.53
N ARG A 403 -43.50 -3.34 -10.48
CA ARG A 403 -43.14 -3.01 -9.08
C ARG A 403 -41.64 -3.14 -8.82
N VAL A 404 -40.97 -4.11 -9.43
CA VAL A 404 -39.50 -4.21 -9.42
C VAL A 404 -38.89 -3.01 -10.14
N LYS A 405 -39.18 -2.77 -11.43
CA LYS A 405 -38.60 -1.64 -12.19
C LYS A 405 -38.86 -0.26 -11.56
N VAL A 406 -40.04 -0.04 -10.97
CA VAL A 406 -40.40 1.22 -10.27
C VAL A 406 -39.71 1.33 -8.91
N SER A 407 -39.31 0.21 -8.28
CA SER A 407 -38.55 0.18 -7.03
C SER A 407 -37.03 0.06 -7.22
N THR A 408 -36.53 -0.19 -8.44
CA THR A 408 -35.09 -0.34 -8.75
C THR A 408 -34.51 0.84 -9.53
N GLY A 409 -35.18 1.99 -9.55
CA GLY A 409 -34.50 3.25 -9.87
C GLY A 409 -33.46 3.54 -8.77
N PRO A 410 -32.18 3.78 -9.08
CA PRO A 410 -31.17 4.00 -8.05
C PRO A 410 -31.52 5.25 -7.22
N PRO A 411 -31.45 5.19 -5.87
CA PRO A 411 -31.79 6.32 -5.03
C PRO A 411 -30.80 7.46 -5.27
N ALA A 412 -31.29 8.65 -5.66
CA ALA A 412 -30.47 9.78 -6.06
C ALA A 412 -29.42 10.14 -4.99
N THR A 413 -28.18 9.71 -5.23
CA THR A 413 -27.04 9.69 -4.29
C THR A 413 -26.60 11.06 -3.80
N ARG A 414 -27.07 12.14 -4.44
CA ARG A 414 -26.89 13.55 -4.02
C ARG A 414 -27.16 13.78 -2.53
N HIS A 415 -28.06 13.01 -1.90
CA HIS A 415 -28.31 13.11 -0.46
C HIS A 415 -27.14 12.61 0.43
N LEU A 416 -26.28 11.72 -0.09
CA LEU A 416 -25.09 11.18 0.59
C LEU A 416 -23.87 12.10 0.46
N GLN A 417 -23.89 13.06 -0.47
CA GLN A 417 -22.85 14.09 -0.60
C GLN A 417 -22.82 14.96 0.65
N MET A 418 -21.61 15.42 1.03
CA MET A 418 -21.44 16.38 2.11
C MET A 418 -21.61 17.81 1.55
N PRO A 419 -22.38 18.69 2.22
CA PRO A 419 -22.35 20.11 1.91
C PRO A 419 -20.98 20.68 2.28
N ASP A 420 -20.55 21.72 1.56
CA ASP A 420 -19.42 22.53 2.03
C ASP A 420 -19.82 23.27 3.32
N ILE A 421 -18.83 23.67 4.11
CA ILE A 421 -19.00 24.44 5.35
C ILE A 421 -19.23 25.93 5.09
N GLY A 422 -18.96 26.42 3.88
CA GLY A 422 -19.19 27.81 3.49
C GLY A 422 -20.65 28.23 3.56
N GLY A 423 -21.00 29.06 4.54
CA GLY A 423 -22.25 29.83 4.54
C GLY A 423 -22.13 31.11 3.69
N PRO A 424 -23.24 31.78 3.31
CA PRO A 424 -23.22 32.94 2.41
C PRO A 424 -22.37 34.15 2.86
N ARG A 425 -21.94 34.19 4.12
CA ARG A 425 -21.07 35.23 4.69
C ARG A 425 -19.57 34.86 4.70
N PHE A 426 -19.26 33.58 4.74
CA PHE A 426 -17.88 33.05 4.86
C PHE A 426 -17.75 31.81 3.97
N PRO A 427 -17.70 31.99 2.63
CA PRO A 427 -17.52 30.87 1.72
C PRO A 427 -16.15 30.21 1.95
N VAL A 428 -16.18 28.90 2.09
CA VAL A 428 -15.02 28.01 1.99
C VAL A 428 -15.26 27.17 0.75
N ASP A 429 -14.23 27.01 -0.09
CA ASP A 429 -14.22 26.08 -1.22
C ASP A 429 -13.28 24.92 -0.83
N CYS A 430 -13.86 23.81 -0.37
CA CYS A 430 -13.07 22.66 0.03
C CYS A 430 -12.39 21.95 -1.16
N GLU A 431 -12.81 22.17 -2.41
CA GLU A 431 -12.10 21.66 -3.60
C GLU A 431 -10.85 22.52 -3.87
N ALA A 432 -10.91 23.85 -3.69
CA ALA A 432 -9.74 24.74 -3.71
C ALA A 432 -8.71 24.40 -2.62
N VAL A 433 -9.14 24.28 -1.37
CA VAL A 433 -8.25 23.98 -0.22
C VAL A 433 -7.52 22.65 -0.44
N VAL A 434 -8.24 21.60 -0.86
CA VAL A 434 -7.68 20.26 -0.98
C VAL A 434 -6.78 20.10 -2.21
N LEU A 435 -7.12 20.71 -3.36
CA LEU A 435 -6.38 20.49 -4.61
C LEU A 435 -5.30 21.55 -4.85
N ARG A 436 -5.61 22.83 -4.60
CA ARG A 436 -4.73 23.97 -4.92
C ARG A 436 -3.88 24.41 -3.74
N GLY A 437 -4.36 24.21 -2.51
CA GLY A 437 -3.72 24.79 -1.33
C GLY A 437 -3.93 26.29 -1.23
N ASP A 438 -5.01 26.78 -1.82
CA ASP A 438 -5.47 28.14 -1.69
C ASP A 438 -5.94 28.34 -0.25
N VAL A 439 -5.12 29.03 0.56
CA VAL A 439 -5.33 29.18 1.99
C VAL A 439 -5.18 30.61 2.49
N ASP A 440 -4.79 31.59 1.68
CA ASP A 440 -4.65 32.96 2.19
C ASP A 440 -6.03 33.64 2.32
N ASP A 441 -6.86 33.58 1.28
CA ASP A 441 -8.28 33.95 1.36
C ASP A 441 -9.09 32.90 2.14
N VAL A 442 -8.83 31.61 1.92
CA VAL A 442 -9.66 30.55 2.52
C VAL A 442 -9.34 30.32 4.00
N ALA A 443 -8.09 30.46 4.49
CA ALA A 443 -7.85 30.40 5.95
C ALA A 443 -8.43 31.62 6.67
N SER A 444 -8.52 32.78 6.01
CA SER A 444 -9.21 33.96 6.54
C SER A 444 -10.70 33.67 6.76
N ASN A 445 -11.41 33.14 5.74
CA ASN A 445 -12.80 32.73 5.88
C ASN A 445 -12.98 31.53 6.82
N ALA A 446 -12.08 30.53 6.79
CA ALA A 446 -12.12 29.35 7.64
C ALA A 446 -11.90 29.68 9.13
N ALA A 447 -10.99 30.60 9.45
CA ALA A 447 -10.77 31.06 10.82
C ALA A 447 -12.00 31.82 11.33
N LEU A 448 -12.55 32.74 10.54
CA LEU A 448 -13.79 33.46 10.88
C LEU A 448 -14.97 32.48 11.05
N LEU A 449 -15.09 31.50 10.17
CA LEU A 449 -16.11 30.44 10.24
C LEU A 449 -15.95 29.56 11.49
N ALA A 450 -14.72 29.16 11.84
CA ALA A 450 -14.40 28.39 13.04
C ALA A 450 -14.60 29.19 14.35
N LEU A 451 -14.75 30.52 14.29
CA LEU A 451 -15.23 31.34 15.40
C LEU A 451 -16.77 31.35 15.53
N THR A 452 -17.53 31.01 14.47
CA THR A 452 -19.00 31.06 14.51
C THR A 452 -19.62 29.99 15.42
N VAL A 453 -20.75 30.35 16.04
CA VAL A 453 -21.52 29.43 16.90
C VAL A 453 -22.16 28.30 16.10
N GLU A 454 -22.57 28.56 14.85
CA GLU A 454 -23.22 27.57 13.96
C GLU A 454 -22.24 26.46 13.58
N PHE A 455 -21.05 26.82 13.10
CA PHE A 455 -19.99 25.85 12.79
C PHE A 455 -19.61 25.03 14.03
N ARG A 456 -19.39 25.68 15.17
CA ARG A 456 -19.02 25.01 16.43
C ARG A 456 -20.06 24.01 16.92
N LYS A 457 -21.36 24.31 16.77
CA LYS A 457 -22.46 23.41 17.17
C LYS A 457 -22.77 22.33 16.13
N GLY A 458 -22.52 22.57 14.84
CA GLY A 458 -22.81 21.61 13.76
C GLY A 458 -21.69 20.60 13.50
N ALA A 459 -20.43 21.04 13.57
CA ALA A 459 -19.28 20.21 13.22
C ALA A 459 -18.89 19.21 14.32
N ASN A 460 -18.87 19.67 15.58
CA ASN A 460 -18.34 18.92 16.71
C ASN A 460 -19.47 18.48 17.65
N LEU A 461 -19.60 17.16 17.88
CA LEU A 461 -20.46 16.60 18.91
C LEU A 461 -19.63 16.32 20.16
N ASP A 462 -20.06 16.82 21.31
CA ASP A 462 -19.55 16.38 22.61
C ASP A 462 -20.21 15.06 23.04
N GLU A 463 -19.77 14.50 24.16
CA GLU A 463 -20.28 13.21 24.67
C GLU A 463 -21.79 13.26 24.93
N GLY A 464 -22.31 14.38 25.43
CA GLY A 464 -23.74 14.58 25.68
C GLY A 464 -24.56 14.70 24.39
N GLY A 465 -24.08 15.48 23.43
CA GLY A 465 -24.69 15.64 22.11
C GLY A 465 -24.73 14.33 21.33
N LEU A 466 -23.64 13.55 21.33
CA LEU A 466 -23.60 12.24 20.68
C LEU A 466 -24.52 11.23 21.40
N LEU A 467 -24.54 11.20 22.74
CA LEU A 467 -25.46 10.36 23.52
C LEU A 467 -26.93 10.69 23.25
N ASN A 468 -27.27 11.97 23.03
CA ASN A 468 -28.64 12.36 22.69
C ASN A 468 -28.98 12.01 21.22
N ALA A 469 -28.07 12.29 20.28
CA ALA A 469 -28.29 12.04 18.86
C ALA A 469 -28.42 10.54 18.54
N THR A 470 -27.68 9.68 19.24
CA THR A 470 -27.71 8.21 19.06
C THR A 470 -28.92 7.52 19.72
N ARG A 471 -29.87 8.27 20.31
CA ARG A 471 -31.14 7.71 20.82
C ARG A 471 -32.04 7.18 19.72
N ASP A 472 -32.08 7.86 18.57
CA ASP A 472 -32.68 7.36 17.34
C ASP A 472 -31.57 7.08 16.33
N CYS A 473 -31.13 5.82 16.26
CA CYS A 473 -30.11 5.40 15.32
C CYS A 473 -30.54 5.52 13.83
N ALA A 474 -31.84 5.58 13.52
CA ALA A 474 -32.29 5.81 12.15
C ALA A 474 -32.16 7.29 11.76
N ALA A 475 -32.60 8.21 12.62
CA ALA A 475 -32.34 9.65 12.45
C ALA A 475 -30.84 9.95 12.45
N PHE A 476 -30.06 9.41 13.41
CA PHE A 476 -28.61 9.59 13.49
C PHE A 476 -27.90 9.23 12.18
N ARG A 477 -28.15 8.02 11.64
CA ARG A 477 -27.52 7.56 10.39
C ARG A 477 -27.92 8.43 9.19
N ARG A 478 -29.17 8.88 9.12
CA ARG A 478 -29.68 9.80 8.08
C ARG A 478 -29.01 11.17 8.17
N GLU A 479 -28.98 11.77 9.35
CA GLU A 479 -28.55 13.16 9.57
C GLU A 479 -27.03 13.32 9.53
N ARG A 480 -26.30 12.37 10.12
CA ARG A 480 -24.85 12.29 9.97
C ARG A 480 -24.42 11.75 8.60
N ARG A 481 -25.35 11.31 7.73
CA ARG A 481 -25.11 10.78 6.37
C ARG A 481 -24.15 9.58 6.34
N TYR A 482 -24.46 8.52 7.09
CA TYR A 482 -23.76 7.23 6.95
C TYR A 482 -24.21 6.47 5.70
N LEU A 483 -23.30 5.71 5.08
CA LEU A 483 -23.60 4.93 3.87
C LEU A 483 -24.44 3.70 4.22
N ALA A 484 -25.68 3.62 3.71
CA ALA A 484 -26.59 2.51 4.01
C ALA A 484 -26.28 1.21 3.23
N SER A 485 -25.65 1.33 2.06
CA SER A 485 -25.24 0.22 1.18
C SER A 485 -23.76 0.38 0.78
N PRO A 486 -23.09 -0.66 0.26
CA PRO A 486 -21.85 -0.50 -0.49
C PRO A 486 -22.07 0.44 -1.69
N LEU A 487 -21.02 1.15 -2.11
CA LEU A 487 -21.08 2.02 -3.30
C LEU A 487 -20.75 1.27 -4.61
N SER A 488 -20.17 0.06 -4.52
CA SER A 488 -19.82 -0.79 -5.65
C SER A 488 -19.76 -2.28 -5.28
N ARG A 489 -19.76 -3.15 -6.30
CA ARG A 489 -19.51 -4.61 -6.13
C ARG A 489 -18.07 -4.87 -5.66
N GLU A 490 -17.08 -4.20 -6.28
CA GLU A 490 -15.66 -4.32 -5.89
C GLU A 490 -15.44 -4.10 -4.38
N GLU A 491 -16.11 -3.10 -3.81
CA GLU A 491 -16.05 -2.84 -2.37
C GLU A 491 -16.84 -3.85 -1.53
N ALA A 492 -17.97 -4.36 -2.03
CA ALA A 492 -18.78 -5.37 -1.35
C ALA A 492 -18.02 -6.71 -1.21
N ASP A 493 -17.33 -7.13 -2.27
CA ASP A 493 -16.62 -8.42 -2.37
C ASP A 493 -15.23 -8.40 -1.68
N PHE A 494 -14.81 -7.24 -1.17
CA PHE A 494 -13.55 -7.06 -0.46
C PHE A 494 -13.72 -6.37 0.91
N PRO A 495 -14.32 -7.03 1.92
CA PRO A 495 -14.51 -6.42 3.23
C PRO A 495 -13.17 -6.21 3.97
N VAL A 496 -13.06 -5.06 4.63
CA VAL A 496 -11.91 -4.66 5.47
C VAL A 496 -12.32 -4.66 6.94
N ALA A 497 -11.40 -5.06 7.82
CA ALA A 497 -11.57 -5.02 9.27
C ALA A 497 -10.71 -3.90 9.87
N TYR A 498 -11.30 -3.12 10.79
CA TYR A 498 -10.66 -1.99 11.45
C TYR A 498 -10.59 -2.18 12.96
N SER A 499 -9.44 -1.87 13.54
CA SER A 499 -9.26 -1.62 14.98
C SER A 499 -9.07 -0.13 15.20
N VAL A 500 -9.83 0.48 16.12
CA VAL A 500 -9.74 1.91 16.44
C VAL A 500 -9.48 2.08 17.93
N VAL A 501 -8.24 2.44 18.30
CA VAL A 501 -7.84 2.67 19.69
C VAL A 501 -8.01 4.14 20.04
N ALA A 502 -8.97 4.46 20.91
CA ALA A 502 -9.40 5.84 21.17
C ALA A 502 -9.61 6.11 22.68
N HIS A 503 -9.45 7.36 23.11
CA HIS A 503 -9.53 7.71 24.54
C HIS A 503 -10.06 9.12 24.87
N HIS A 504 -10.19 10.00 23.87
CA HIS A 504 -10.76 11.35 23.96
C HIS A 504 -11.21 11.80 22.54
N ARG A 505 -11.72 13.03 22.39
CA ARG A 505 -12.29 13.59 21.13
C ARG A 505 -13.38 12.71 20.52
N VAL A 506 -14.56 12.69 21.13
CA VAL A 506 -15.67 11.86 20.63
C VAL A 506 -16.18 12.36 19.27
N ASP A 507 -16.01 13.65 18.99
CA ASP A 507 -16.20 14.26 17.68
C ASP A 507 -15.26 13.68 16.61
N MET A 508 -13.96 13.53 16.91
CA MET A 508 -13.01 12.89 16.00
C MET A 508 -13.31 11.40 15.83
N LEU A 509 -13.73 10.69 16.89
CA LEU A 509 -14.11 9.27 16.80
C LEU A 509 -15.32 9.06 15.87
N GLU A 510 -16.37 9.89 15.99
CA GLU A 510 -17.55 9.81 15.13
C GLU A 510 -17.24 10.18 13.69
N ARG A 511 -16.46 11.25 13.45
CA ARG A 511 -16.08 11.68 12.10
C ARG A 511 -15.12 10.69 11.43
N LEU A 512 -14.16 10.14 12.16
CA LEU A 512 -13.30 9.05 11.66
C LEU A 512 -14.17 7.86 11.24
N LEU A 513 -15.04 7.38 12.13
CA LEU A 513 -15.94 6.26 11.82
C LEU A 513 -16.78 6.56 10.57
N ARG A 514 -17.42 7.73 10.49
CA ARG A 514 -18.20 8.16 9.31
C ARG A 514 -17.40 8.20 8.01
N ALA A 515 -16.14 8.60 8.07
CA ALA A 515 -15.27 8.70 6.90
C ALA A 515 -14.80 7.32 6.40
N ILE A 516 -14.70 6.32 7.28
CA ILE A 516 -14.30 4.95 6.91
C ILE A 516 -15.47 3.95 6.81
N TYR A 517 -16.68 4.31 7.23
CA TYR A 517 -17.80 3.38 7.35
C TYR A 517 -18.34 2.91 5.99
N ALA A 518 -18.34 1.60 5.79
CA ALA A 518 -19.09 0.89 4.77
C ALA A 518 -19.76 -0.34 5.38
N PRO A 519 -21.00 -0.70 5.00
CA PRO A 519 -21.82 -1.69 5.71
C PRO A 519 -21.37 -3.15 5.53
N GLN A 520 -20.42 -3.45 4.63
CA GLN A 520 -19.80 -4.76 4.47
C GLN A 520 -18.60 -4.98 5.41
N ASN A 521 -17.86 -3.92 5.73
CA ASN A 521 -16.66 -3.92 6.58
C ASN A 521 -16.98 -4.26 8.05
N LEU A 522 -15.94 -4.41 8.88
CA LEU A 522 -16.05 -4.59 10.34
C LEU A 522 -15.24 -3.55 11.10
N TYR A 523 -15.75 -3.10 12.25
CA TYR A 523 -15.12 -2.07 13.08
C TYR A 523 -15.13 -2.46 14.56
N CYS A 524 -13.95 -2.64 15.14
CA CYS A 524 -13.75 -2.81 16.57
C CYS A 524 -13.23 -1.50 17.18
N LEU A 525 -13.93 -0.97 18.18
CA LEU A 525 -13.55 0.23 18.91
C LEU A 525 -12.96 -0.18 20.27
N HIS A 526 -11.66 0.03 20.46
CA HIS A 526 -11.03 -0.12 21.76
C HIS A 526 -10.98 1.24 22.46
N VAL A 527 -11.92 1.47 23.37
CA VAL A 527 -11.94 2.63 24.26
C VAL A 527 -11.02 2.37 25.45
N ASP A 528 -10.07 3.27 25.75
CA ASP A 528 -9.21 3.16 26.94
C ASP A 528 -10.07 3.07 28.23
N ALA A 529 -9.76 2.10 29.10
CA ALA A 529 -10.47 1.93 30.36
C ALA A 529 -10.37 3.17 31.30
N LYS A 530 -9.33 4.00 31.13
CA LYS A 530 -9.14 5.27 31.84
C LYS A 530 -9.99 6.43 31.29
N SER A 531 -10.62 6.28 30.13
CA SER A 531 -11.44 7.36 29.55
C SER A 531 -12.64 7.71 30.45
N PRO A 532 -13.05 8.99 30.50
CA PRO A 532 -14.22 9.42 31.26
C PRO A 532 -15.48 8.60 30.95
N ARG A 533 -16.30 8.31 31.97
CA ARG A 533 -17.51 7.48 31.82
C ARG A 533 -18.43 7.95 30.69
N ALA A 534 -18.57 9.27 30.51
CA ALA A 534 -19.35 9.86 29.41
C ALA A 534 -18.79 9.48 28.02
N TYR A 535 -17.47 9.52 27.83
CA TYR A 535 -16.80 9.11 26.59
C TYR A 535 -17.04 7.62 26.30
N GLN A 536 -16.87 6.76 27.31
CA GLN A 536 -17.14 5.34 27.14
C GLN A 536 -18.62 5.02 26.87
N GLN A 537 -19.55 5.85 27.37
CA GLN A 537 -20.98 5.71 27.08
C GLN A 537 -21.31 6.17 25.66
N ALA A 538 -20.80 7.32 25.23
CA ALA A 538 -20.99 7.88 23.90
C ALA A 538 -20.38 7.00 22.79
N ALA A 539 -19.20 6.41 23.03
CA ALA A 539 -18.61 5.43 22.12
C ALA A 539 -19.42 4.12 22.01
N ARG A 540 -20.03 3.67 23.12
CA ARG A 540 -20.93 2.50 23.12
C ARG A 540 -22.25 2.78 22.40
N SER A 541 -22.84 3.97 22.57
CA SER A 541 -24.08 4.34 21.85
C SER A 541 -23.85 4.57 20.37
N LEU A 542 -22.71 5.16 19.98
CA LEU A 542 -22.26 5.24 18.59
C LEU A 542 -22.15 3.84 17.95
N ALA A 543 -21.46 2.91 18.60
CA ALA A 543 -21.33 1.54 18.11
C ALA A 543 -22.69 0.82 17.98
N ALA A 544 -23.57 0.98 18.97
CA ALA A 544 -24.90 0.35 18.98
C ALA A 544 -25.79 0.76 17.79
N CYS A 545 -25.50 1.89 17.13
CA CYS A 545 -26.21 2.30 15.92
C CYS A 545 -25.82 1.54 14.64
N PHE A 546 -24.87 0.59 14.66
CA PHE A 546 -24.44 -0.16 13.48
C PHE A 546 -24.24 -1.65 13.75
N PRO A 547 -24.71 -2.57 12.88
CA PRO A 547 -24.62 -4.02 13.12
C PRO A 547 -23.21 -4.59 12.98
N ASN A 548 -22.28 -3.82 12.41
CA ASN A 548 -20.90 -4.19 12.10
C ASN A 548 -19.86 -3.34 12.86
N VAL A 549 -20.29 -2.50 13.80
CA VAL A 549 -19.43 -1.74 14.70
C VAL A 549 -19.66 -2.25 16.13
N PHE A 550 -18.59 -2.48 16.89
CA PHE A 550 -18.69 -2.91 18.28
C PHE A 550 -17.55 -2.34 19.12
N VAL A 551 -17.81 -2.12 20.42
CA VAL A 551 -16.76 -1.84 21.39
C VAL A 551 -16.18 -3.17 21.87
N ALA A 552 -14.85 -3.27 21.96
CA ALA A 552 -14.17 -4.50 22.39
C ALA A 552 -14.64 -4.95 23.80
N ARG A 553 -14.78 -6.27 24.01
CA ARG A 553 -15.20 -6.86 25.29
C ARG A 553 -14.14 -6.64 26.39
N ARG A 554 -12.86 -6.58 26.01
CA ARG A 554 -11.73 -6.31 26.90
C ARG A 554 -11.12 -4.95 26.57
N LEU A 555 -11.22 -4.03 27.52
CA LEU A 555 -10.69 -2.66 27.44
C LEU A 555 -9.49 -2.53 28.38
N GLU A 556 -8.34 -2.24 27.81
CA GLU A 556 -7.08 -2.02 28.52
C GLU A 556 -6.98 -0.56 29.02
N ALA A 557 -6.34 -0.37 30.17
CA ALA A 557 -5.91 0.95 30.64
C ALA A 557 -4.59 1.30 29.94
N VAL A 558 -4.61 2.17 28.92
CA VAL A 558 -3.46 2.29 28.01
C VAL A 558 -2.39 3.23 28.57
N VAL A 559 -1.27 2.67 29.02
CA VAL A 559 -0.07 3.42 29.43
C VAL A 559 0.86 3.60 28.23
N TYR A 560 1.34 4.83 28.04
CA TYR A 560 2.20 5.21 26.90
C TYR A 560 3.50 4.39 26.86
N ALA A 561 3.89 3.93 25.67
CA ALA A 561 5.08 3.09 25.42
C ALA A 561 5.11 1.72 26.14
N SER A 562 3.97 1.23 26.66
CA SER A 562 3.87 -0.08 27.33
C SER A 562 3.11 -1.13 26.50
N TRP A 563 3.15 -2.39 26.95
CA TRP A 563 2.40 -3.51 26.35
C TRP A 563 0.90 -3.24 26.19
N SER A 564 0.25 -2.46 27.06
CA SER A 564 -1.20 -2.21 26.98
C SER A 564 -1.63 -1.62 25.64
N ARG A 565 -0.75 -0.88 24.94
CA ARG A 565 -1.02 -0.38 23.58
C ARG A 565 -1.10 -1.52 22.58
N VAL A 566 -0.23 -2.53 22.66
CA VAL A 566 -0.29 -3.73 21.81
C VAL A 566 -1.49 -4.59 22.18
N GLN A 567 -1.74 -4.78 23.48
CA GLN A 567 -2.85 -5.58 24.00
C GLN A 567 -4.21 -5.07 23.51
N ALA A 568 -4.39 -3.75 23.41
CA ALA A 568 -5.60 -3.12 22.85
C ALA A 568 -5.90 -3.58 21.41
N ASP A 569 -4.90 -3.63 20.53
CA ASP A 569 -5.06 -4.15 19.17
C ASP A 569 -5.24 -5.67 19.15
N LEU A 570 -4.55 -6.42 20.00
CA LEU A 570 -4.72 -7.89 20.12
C LEU A 570 -6.13 -8.28 20.59
N ASN A 571 -6.78 -7.45 21.41
CA ASN A 571 -8.17 -7.66 21.81
C ASN A 571 -9.12 -7.47 20.62
N CYS A 572 -8.97 -6.39 19.85
CA CYS A 572 -9.75 -6.19 18.64
C CYS A 572 -9.46 -7.25 17.56
N MET A 573 -8.21 -7.63 17.34
CA MET A 573 -7.83 -8.71 16.42
C MET A 573 -8.58 -10.02 16.70
N ARG A 574 -8.67 -10.41 17.98
CA ARG A 574 -9.36 -11.63 18.40
C ARG A 574 -10.85 -11.60 18.06
N GLU A 575 -11.54 -10.53 18.43
CA GLU A 575 -12.98 -10.40 18.18
C GLU A 575 -13.32 -10.19 16.69
N LEU A 576 -12.42 -9.57 15.91
CA LEU A 576 -12.54 -9.49 14.46
C LEU A 576 -12.30 -10.86 13.78
N ALA A 577 -11.36 -11.67 14.30
CA ALA A 577 -11.15 -13.03 13.81
C ALA A 577 -12.33 -13.96 14.14
N GLU A 578 -12.92 -13.88 15.34
CA GLU A 578 -14.16 -14.59 15.68
C GLU A 578 -15.29 -14.27 14.68
N ARG A 579 -15.46 -13.00 14.31
CA ARG A 579 -16.48 -12.53 13.35
C ARG A 579 -16.14 -12.82 11.88
N ALA A 580 -14.97 -13.37 11.57
CA ALA A 580 -14.58 -13.68 10.19
C ALA A 580 -15.48 -14.75 9.54
N ALA A 581 -16.16 -15.59 10.35
CA ALA A 581 -17.14 -16.55 9.89
C ALA A 581 -18.45 -15.89 9.40
N GLU A 582 -18.87 -14.78 10.02
CA GLU A 582 -20.05 -14.00 9.60
C GLU A 582 -19.73 -13.12 8.39
N ARG A 583 -18.52 -12.53 8.37
CA ARG A 583 -18.07 -11.56 7.37
C ARG A 583 -16.60 -11.85 7.02
N PRO A 584 -16.30 -12.54 5.90
CA PRO A 584 -14.96 -13.01 5.58
C PRO A 584 -14.04 -11.89 5.05
N TRP A 585 -13.67 -10.98 5.95
CA TRP A 585 -12.76 -9.87 5.68
C TRP A 585 -11.37 -10.32 5.21
N ARG A 586 -10.70 -9.45 4.45
CA ARG A 586 -9.44 -9.74 3.75
C ARG A 586 -8.21 -9.19 4.47
N TYR A 587 -8.31 -7.95 4.93
CA TYR A 587 -7.24 -7.20 5.59
C TYR A 587 -7.72 -6.56 6.90
N PHE A 588 -6.80 -6.46 7.86
CA PHE A 588 -6.91 -5.71 9.10
C PHE A 588 -6.09 -4.42 8.98
N ILE A 589 -6.66 -3.31 9.47
CA ILE A 589 -6.00 -2.01 9.59
C ILE A 589 -6.24 -1.46 11.00
N ASN A 590 -5.18 -1.11 11.73
CA ASN A 590 -5.34 -0.41 13.01
C ASN A 590 -5.22 1.12 12.86
N LEU A 591 -5.99 1.83 13.67
CA LEU A 591 -6.15 3.28 13.69
C LEU A 591 -6.12 3.76 15.15
N CYS A 592 -5.77 5.02 15.38
CA CYS A 592 -6.07 5.73 16.62
C CYS A 592 -7.13 6.81 16.40
N GLY A 593 -7.78 7.28 17.48
CA GLY A 593 -8.86 8.27 17.40
C GLY A 593 -8.50 9.67 16.85
N LEU A 594 -7.26 9.90 16.41
CA LEU A 594 -6.80 11.13 15.74
C LEU A 594 -6.21 10.87 14.33
N ASP A 595 -6.36 9.66 13.80
CA ASP A 595 -6.12 9.38 12.38
C ASP A 595 -7.29 9.88 11.52
N PHE A 596 -7.04 10.11 10.23
CA PHE A 596 -8.09 10.30 9.24
C PHE A 596 -7.70 9.65 7.90
N PRO A 597 -8.65 9.09 7.12
CA PRO A 597 -8.36 8.59 5.77
C PRO A 597 -7.92 9.72 4.84
N ILE A 598 -7.06 9.37 3.88
CA ILE A 598 -6.67 10.23 2.74
C ILE A 598 -6.95 9.50 1.39
N LYS A 599 -7.83 8.49 1.44
CA LYS A 599 -8.33 7.66 0.33
C LYS A 599 -9.79 7.27 0.62
N THR A 600 -10.59 7.11 -0.42
CA THR A 600 -11.94 6.53 -0.33
C THR A 600 -11.88 5.03 -0.02
N ASN A 601 -13.00 4.43 0.42
CA ASN A 601 -13.06 2.98 0.69
C ASN A 601 -12.72 2.13 -0.56
N LEU A 602 -13.17 2.54 -1.75
CA LEU A 602 -12.77 1.94 -3.03
C LEU A 602 -11.25 2.04 -3.28
N GLU A 603 -10.64 3.20 -3.08
CA GLU A 603 -9.19 3.39 -3.28
C GLU A 603 -8.38 2.58 -2.26
N ILE A 604 -8.88 2.44 -1.02
CA ILE A 604 -8.35 1.50 -0.02
C ILE A 604 -8.44 0.07 -0.54
N VAL A 605 -9.62 -0.39 -0.97
CA VAL A 605 -9.83 -1.74 -1.53
C VAL A 605 -8.88 -2.01 -2.70
N ARG A 606 -8.72 -1.07 -3.64
CA ARG A 606 -7.83 -1.20 -4.80
C ARG A 606 -6.35 -1.25 -4.41
N ALA A 607 -5.93 -0.48 -3.42
CA ALA A 607 -4.57 -0.54 -2.88
C ALA A 607 -4.29 -1.87 -2.14
N LEU A 608 -5.26 -2.37 -1.36
CA LEU A 608 -5.15 -3.66 -0.67
C LEU A 608 -5.15 -4.86 -1.64
N ARG A 609 -5.98 -4.82 -2.70
CA ARG A 609 -5.94 -5.76 -3.83
C ARG A 609 -4.56 -5.74 -4.51
N ALA A 610 -3.96 -4.55 -4.68
CA ALA A 610 -2.64 -4.40 -5.28
C ALA A 610 -1.48 -5.02 -4.47
N LEU A 611 -1.63 -5.23 -3.15
CA LEU A 611 -0.66 -5.95 -2.34
C LEU A 611 -0.58 -7.47 -2.63
N ARG A 612 -1.55 -8.03 -3.38
CA ARG A 612 -1.59 -9.46 -3.80
C ARG A 612 -1.38 -10.48 -2.65
N GLY A 613 -1.79 -10.13 -1.43
CA GLY A 613 -1.66 -10.99 -0.23
C GLY A 613 -0.40 -10.73 0.61
N ALA A 614 0.43 -9.76 0.24
CA ALA A 614 1.47 -9.23 1.13
C ALA A 614 0.88 -8.29 2.18
N ASN A 615 1.56 -8.14 3.33
CA ASN A 615 1.26 -7.08 4.29
C ASN A 615 2.00 -5.77 3.91
N SER A 616 1.61 -4.66 4.51
CA SER A 616 2.33 -3.38 4.45
C SER A 616 2.40 -2.72 5.82
N LEU A 617 3.61 -2.49 6.31
CA LEU A 617 3.91 -1.70 7.52
C LEU A 617 5.37 -1.25 7.49
N GLU A 618 5.71 -0.30 8.34
CA GLU A 618 7.11 0.09 8.52
C GLU A 618 7.88 -1.06 9.19
N SER A 619 8.96 -1.51 8.56
CA SER A 619 9.87 -2.54 9.07
C SER A 619 11.25 -2.29 8.49
N THR A 620 12.17 -1.84 9.34
CA THR A 620 13.53 -1.42 8.98
C THR A 620 14.55 -1.97 9.97
N LYS A 621 15.81 -2.09 9.53
CA LYS A 621 16.95 -2.39 10.39
C LYS A 621 17.01 -1.40 11.56
N PRO A 622 17.01 -1.85 12.83
CA PRO A 622 16.87 -0.95 13.97
C PRO A 622 18.08 -0.01 14.10
N PRO A 623 17.88 1.31 14.22
CA PRO A 623 18.98 2.24 14.51
C PRO A 623 19.53 1.97 15.91
N GLY A 624 20.84 2.08 16.09
CA GLY A 624 21.54 1.62 17.31
C GLY A 624 20.96 2.18 18.62
N TYR A 625 20.49 3.42 18.63
CA TYR A 625 19.90 4.05 19.82
C TYR A 625 18.57 3.43 20.27
N LYS A 626 17.79 2.76 19.40
CA LYS A 626 16.55 2.08 19.81
C LYS A 626 16.81 0.78 20.59
N ARG A 627 18.00 0.16 20.45
CA ARG A 627 18.32 -1.16 21.02
C ARG A 627 18.01 -1.34 22.51
N ARG A 628 18.33 -0.33 23.33
CA ARG A 628 18.09 -0.38 24.78
C ARG A 628 16.62 -0.61 25.16
N ARG A 629 15.67 -0.31 24.27
CA ARG A 629 14.23 -0.50 24.50
C ARG A 629 13.81 -1.96 24.71
N TRP A 630 14.54 -2.90 24.11
CA TRP A 630 14.25 -4.35 24.20
C TRP A 630 15.42 -5.20 24.70
N GLU A 631 16.64 -4.65 24.75
CA GLU A 631 17.77 -5.30 25.44
C GLU A 631 17.65 -5.25 26.98
N TYR A 632 16.79 -4.37 27.50
CA TYR A 632 16.52 -4.18 28.94
C TYR A 632 15.03 -4.27 29.27
N ARG A 633 14.74 -4.71 30.50
CA ARG A 633 13.40 -4.82 31.07
C ARG A 633 12.88 -3.46 31.51
N HIS A 634 11.60 -3.22 31.26
CA HIS A 634 10.89 -1.99 31.61
C HIS A 634 9.67 -2.31 32.47
N GLU A 635 9.39 -1.47 33.45
CA GLU A 635 8.29 -1.64 34.40
C GLU A 635 7.31 -0.46 34.33
N VAL A 636 6.04 -0.71 34.65
CA VAL A 636 4.99 0.31 34.63
C VAL A 636 4.76 0.83 36.05
N GLU A 637 5.09 2.10 36.26
CA GLU A 637 4.94 2.81 37.52
C GLU A 637 3.89 3.92 37.32
N GLY A 638 2.62 3.59 37.62
CA GLY A 638 1.49 4.46 37.29
C GLY A 638 1.30 4.61 35.79
N ASP A 639 1.29 5.84 35.29
CA ASP A 639 1.19 6.17 33.85
C ASP A 639 2.56 6.32 33.16
N LEU A 640 3.65 5.87 33.79
CA LEU A 640 5.02 5.94 33.25
C LEU A 640 5.65 4.56 33.08
N VAL A 641 6.43 4.40 32.00
CA VAL A 641 7.28 3.22 31.76
C VAL A 641 8.71 3.56 32.16
N ARG A 642 9.21 2.92 33.23
CA ARG A 642 10.58 3.12 33.73
C ARG A 642 11.51 2.01 33.22
N LEU A 643 12.69 2.40 32.77
CA LEU A 643 13.78 1.49 32.45
C LEU A 643 14.37 0.89 33.74
N THR A 644 14.67 -0.40 33.73
CA THR A 644 15.43 -1.10 34.76
C THR A 644 16.79 -1.53 34.23
N ASP A 645 17.76 -1.75 35.12
CA ASP A 645 19.08 -2.29 34.76
C ASP A 645 19.07 -3.81 34.49
N VAL A 646 17.90 -4.46 34.62
CA VAL A 646 17.74 -5.89 34.33
C VAL A 646 17.79 -6.11 32.81
N ARG A 647 18.90 -6.68 32.33
CA ARG A 647 19.07 -7.07 30.93
C ARG A 647 18.17 -8.27 30.60
N LYS A 648 17.48 -8.21 29.46
CA LYS A 648 16.62 -9.30 28.98
C LYS A 648 17.43 -10.42 28.32
N SER A 649 16.83 -11.61 28.23
CA SER A 649 17.31 -12.69 27.35
C SER A 649 17.27 -12.25 25.87
N PRO A 650 18.03 -12.91 24.98
CA PRO A 650 17.79 -12.81 23.54
C PRO A 650 16.31 -13.09 23.19
N PRO A 651 15.79 -12.51 22.08
CA PRO A 651 14.43 -12.76 21.64
C PRO A 651 14.26 -14.23 21.20
N PRO A 652 13.11 -14.87 21.44
CA PRO A 652 12.90 -16.31 21.22
C PRO A 652 12.60 -16.66 19.75
N ILE A 653 13.33 -16.05 18.81
CA ILE A 653 13.13 -16.15 17.36
C ILE A 653 14.50 -16.25 16.65
N PRO A 654 14.57 -16.92 15.48
CA PRO A 654 15.82 -17.01 14.72
C PRO A 654 16.19 -15.68 14.02
N SER A 655 15.23 -14.79 13.83
CA SER A 655 15.38 -13.53 13.09
C SER A 655 15.78 -12.33 13.98
N PRO A 656 16.49 -11.33 13.43
CA PRO A 656 16.72 -10.06 14.12
C PRO A 656 15.41 -9.36 14.52
N VAL A 657 15.48 -8.51 15.54
CA VAL A 657 14.42 -7.52 15.84
C VAL A 657 14.51 -6.39 14.81
N PHE A 658 13.35 -5.95 14.28
CA PHE A 658 13.21 -4.83 13.35
C PHE A 658 12.47 -3.67 14.02
N ALA A 659 12.71 -2.45 13.54
CA ALA A 659 12.04 -1.24 14.03
C ALA A 659 11.02 -0.73 13.01
N GLY A 660 9.91 -0.17 13.52
CA GLY A 660 8.88 0.46 12.72
C GLY A 660 7.91 1.28 13.57
N SER A 661 6.63 1.22 13.22
CA SER A 661 5.55 1.97 13.86
C SER A 661 4.46 1.05 14.42
N ALA A 662 3.65 1.58 15.34
CA ALA A 662 2.46 0.92 15.87
C ALA A 662 1.40 0.58 14.81
N TYR A 663 1.48 1.16 13.61
CA TYR A 663 0.44 1.08 12.59
C TYR A 663 0.80 0.10 11.47
N MET A 664 -0.19 -0.69 11.06
CA MET A 664 -0.02 -1.76 10.07
C MET A 664 -1.26 -1.99 9.20
N VAL A 665 -1.02 -2.52 8.00
CA VAL A 665 -2.01 -3.11 7.08
C VAL A 665 -1.59 -4.56 6.87
N VAL A 666 -2.37 -5.52 7.38
CA VAL A 666 -2.01 -6.95 7.40
C VAL A 666 -3.16 -7.83 6.92
N THR A 667 -2.84 -8.96 6.31
CA THR A 667 -3.84 -9.95 5.88
C THR A 667 -4.57 -10.59 7.07
N ARG A 668 -5.77 -11.14 6.84
CA ARG A 668 -6.44 -11.96 7.86
C ARG A 668 -5.58 -13.15 8.32
N ALA A 669 -4.86 -13.79 7.38
CA ALA A 669 -3.95 -14.90 7.69
C ALA A 669 -2.81 -14.48 8.65
N PHE A 670 -2.29 -13.26 8.54
CA PHE A 670 -1.33 -12.73 9.52
C PHE A 670 -1.95 -12.62 10.92
N VAL A 671 -3.19 -12.12 11.03
CA VAL A 671 -3.89 -12.00 12.31
C VAL A 671 -4.21 -13.37 12.92
N GLU A 672 -4.73 -14.30 12.11
CA GLU A 672 -4.96 -15.69 12.50
C GLU A 672 -3.67 -16.36 13.00
N HIS A 673 -2.54 -16.13 12.32
CA HIS A 673 -1.22 -16.62 12.73
C HIS A 673 -0.75 -15.98 14.05
N VAL A 674 -0.78 -14.65 14.20
CA VAL A 674 -0.35 -13.94 15.42
C VAL A 674 -1.13 -14.41 16.67
N LEU A 675 -2.42 -14.72 16.53
CA LEU A 675 -3.24 -15.20 17.64
C LEU A 675 -2.98 -16.66 18.03
N SER A 676 -2.50 -17.50 17.09
CA SER A 676 -2.41 -18.96 17.27
C SER A 676 -0.99 -19.51 17.38
N ASP A 677 -0.03 -18.96 16.64
CA ASP A 677 1.31 -19.52 16.47
C ASP A 677 2.17 -19.50 17.76
N PRO A 678 2.90 -20.58 18.10
CA PRO A 678 3.75 -20.62 19.29
C PRO A 678 4.94 -19.64 19.28
N ALA A 679 5.57 -19.39 18.13
CA ALA A 679 6.71 -18.49 18.03
C ALA A 679 6.27 -17.02 18.04
N ALA A 680 5.15 -16.69 17.39
CA ALA A 680 4.53 -15.37 17.51
C ALA A 680 4.13 -15.09 18.97
N ARG A 681 3.56 -16.07 19.66
CA ARG A 681 3.22 -15.98 21.10
C ARG A 681 4.46 -15.78 21.98
N ALA A 682 5.50 -16.59 21.79
CA ALA A 682 6.74 -16.45 22.56
C ALA A 682 7.41 -15.07 22.35
N LEU A 683 7.38 -14.53 21.12
CA LEU A 683 7.86 -13.17 20.85
C LEU A 683 7.01 -12.10 21.55
N MET A 684 5.68 -12.24 21.55
CA MET A 684 4.77 -11.34 22.27
C MET A 684 5.01 -11.36 23.78
N GLU A 685 5.12 -12.55 24.38
CA GLU A 685 5.45 -12.72 25.80
C GLU A 685 6.81 -12.11 26.15
N TRP A 686 7.81 -12.28 25.28
CA TRP A 686 9.12 -11.64 25.44
C TRP A 686 9.09 -10.11 25.25
N SER A 687 8.23 -9.57 24.38
CA SER A 687 8.11 -8.12 24.16
C SER A 687 7.26 -7.39 25.23
N ASN A 688 6.59 -8.09 26.14
CA ASN A 688 5.69 -7.50 27.14
C ASN A 688 6.37 -6.41 27.99
N ASP A 689 7.51 -6.72 28.63
CA ASP A 689 8.26 -5.80 29.50
C ASP A 689 9.36 -5.02 28.76
N THR A 690 9.02 -4.49 27.58
CA THR A 690 9.89 -3.64 26.73
C THR A 690 9.30 -2.24 26.54
N TYR A 691 10.12 -1.29 26.07
CA TYR A 691 9.68 0.07 25.77
C TYR A 691 9.23 0.24 24.31
N SER A 692 8.03 0.77 24.09
CA SER A 692 7.35 0.81 22.79
C SER A 692 7.39 -0.56 22.07
N PRO A 693 6.75 -1.61 22.61
CA PRO A 693 6.63 -2.90 21.92
C PRO A 693 5.92 -2.76 20.57
N ASP A 694 5.00 -1.81 20.46
CA ASP A 694 4.31 -1.43 19.24
C ASP A 694 5.24 -0.88 18.13
N GLU A 695 6.40 -0.30 18.48
CA GLU A 695 7.41 0.16 17.51
C GLU A 695 8.42 -0.93 17.06
N HIS A 696 8.30 -2.19 17.51
CA HIS A 696 9.19 -3.27 17.05
C HIS A 696 8.55 -4.67 16.88
N LEU A 697 7.50 -5.01 17.63
CA LEU A 697 6.84 -6.32 17.54
C LEU A 697 6.30 -6.57 16.13
N TRP A 698 5.45 -5.68 15.60
CA TRP A 698 4.85 -5.83 14.28
C TRP A 698 5.91 -5.84 13.17
N ALA A 699 6.87 -4.92 13.26
CA ALA A 699 7.99 -4.82 12.33
C ALA A 699 8.84 -6.10 12.29
N THR A 700 8.97 -6.81 13.42
CA THR A 700 9.71 -8.07 13.55
C THR A 700 8.91 -9.26 13.05
N LEU A 701 7.63 -9.38 13.42
CA LEU A 701 6.71 -10.39 12.89
C LEU A 701 6.65 -10.34 11.35
N GLN A 702 6.65 -9.15 10.77
CA GLN A 702 6.68 -8.93 9.33
C GLN A 702 7.95 -9.44 8.62
N ARG A 703 8.98 -9.86 9.36
CA ARG A 703 10.25 -10.38 8.83
C ARG A 703 10.59 -11.81 9.30
N MET A 704 9.70 -12.45 10.06
CA MET A 704 9.86 -13.83 10.52
C MET A 704 9.50 -14.82 9.40
N PRO A 705 10.35 -15.83 9.10
CA PRO A 705 10.02 -16.89 8.15
C PRO A 705 8.75 -17.66 8.55
N GLY A 706 7.85 -17.89 7.60
CA GLY A 706 6.59 -18.62 7.80
C GLY A 706 5.39 -17.75 8.18
N VAL A 707 5.58 -16.49 8.57
CA VAL A 707 4.48 -15.56 8.85
C VAL A 707 3.74 -15.19 7.56
N PRO A 708 2.40 -15.28 7.48
CA PRO A 708 1.65 -14.94 6.26
C PRO A 708 1.80 -13.47 5.87
N GLY A 709 2.10 -13.21 4.59
CA GLY A 709 2.30 -11.86 4.04
C GLY A 709 3.61 -11.16 4.47
N ALA A 710 4.49 -11.85 5.19
CA ALA A 710 5.80 -11.35 5.61
C ALA A 710 6.78 -11.16 4.44
N ALA A 711 7.74 -10.26 4.62
CA ALA A 711 8.86 -10.05 3.70
C ALA A 711 10.14 -10.71 4.25
N PRO A 712 11.09 -11.17 3.42
CA PRO A 712 12.33 -11.75 3.91
C PRO A 712 13.14 -10.76 4.78
N TRP A 713 13.87 -11.28 5.77
CA TRP A 713 14.65 -10.51 6.73
C TRP A 713 15.84 -9.70 6.18
N HIS A 714 16.11 -9.77 4.87
CA HIS A 714 17.26 -9.10 4.27
C HIS A 714 16.95 -7.60 4.09
N ASP A 715 17.89 -6.72 4.42
CA ASP A 715 17.74 -5.26 4.41
C ASP A 715 17.15 -4.68 3.10
N VAL A 716 17.30 -5.38 1.96
CA VAL A 716 16.69 -5.00 0.67
C VAL A 716 15.15 -4.94 0.69
N HIS A 717 14.51 -5.55 1.69
CA HIS A 717 13.06 -5.51 1.90
C HIS A 717 12.64 -4.48 2.98
N ASP A 718 13.55 -3.60 3.41
CA ASP A 718 13.23 -2.60 4.42
C ASP A 718 12.21 -1.58 3.90
N ALA A 719 11.10 -1.45 4.64
CA ALA A 719 10.00 -0.56 4.35
C ALA A 719 10.01 0.60 5.35
N THR A 720 10.33 1.81 4.90
CA THR A 720 10.21 3.05 5.68
C THR A 720 8.75 3.49 5.76
N CYS A 721 8.41 4.37 6.70
CA CYS A 721 7.08 4.97 6.80
C CYS A 721 6.56 5.62 5.50
N LEU A 722 7.45 6.10 4.62
CA LEU A 722 7.08 6.69 3.32
C LEU A 722 6.94 5.64 2.19
N SER A 723 7.49 4.43 2.33
CA SER A 723 7.28 3.35 1.36
C SER A 723 6.09 2.45 1.71
N ALA A 724 5.83 2.22 3.00
CA ALA A 724 4.63 1.53 3.47
C ALA A 724 3.36 2.38 3.23
N ILE A 725 2.27 1.77 2.78
CA ILE A 725 1.02 2.49 2.44
C ILE A 725 0.16 2.86 3.67
N VAL A 726 0.62 2.60 4.90
CA VAL A 726 -0.24 2.68 6.09
C VAL A 726 -0.59 4.12 6.48
N ARG A 727 0.43 4.95 6.77
CA ARG A 727 0.24 6.22 7.46
C ARG A 727 1.21 7.29 6.97
N ALA A 728 0.70 8.38 6.41
CA ALA A 728 1.49 9.60 6.25
C ALA A 728 1.63 10.29 7.63
N VAL A 729 2.86 10.61 8.04
CA VAL A 729 3.16 11.26 9.32
C VAL A 729 4.25 12.30 9.11
N LYS A 730 3.97 13.58 9.41
CA LYS A 730 5.00 14.64 9.40
C LYS A 730 5.64 14.77 10.79
N TRP A 731 6.86 14.26 10.92
CA TRP A 731 7.78 14.56 12.02
C TRP A 731 8.55 15.85 11.76
N SER A 732 8.68 16.72 12.76
CA SER A 732 9.40 18.00 12.68
C SER A 732 10.85 17.88 12.20
N ALA A 733 11.52 16.77 12.55
CA ALA A 733 12.93 16.53 12.25
C ALA A 733 13.26 16.30 10.75
N PHE A 734 12.26 16.01 9.90
CA PHE A 734 12.47 15.73 8.47
C PHE A 734 11.70 16.70 7.54
N GLN A 735 11.10 17.76 8.09
CA GLN A 735 10.42 18.79 7.31
C GLN A 735 11.43 19.75 6.66
N GLY A 736 11.05 20.37 5.54
CA GLY A 736 11.84 21.43 4.93
C GLY A 736 11.47 21.66 3.46
N ASP A 737 12.41 22.21 2.69
CA ASP A 737 12.28 22.28 1.24
C ASP A 737 12.56 20.89 0.63
N VAL A 738 11.55 20.32 -0.03
CA VAL A 738 11.63 19.01 -0.71
C VAL A 738 12.59 19.08 -1.90
N ALA A 739 12.72 20.22 -2.58
CA ALA A 739 13.70 20.41 -3.64
C ALA A 739 15.16 20.41 -3.12
N GLN A 740 15.35 20.57 -1.81
CA GLN A 740 16.64 20.47 -1.12
C GLN A 740 16.78 19.14 -0.32
N GLY A 741 15.91 18.15 -0.57
CA GLY A 741 16.01 16.81 0.01
C GLY A 741 15.29 16.60 1.34
N ALA A 742 14.42 17.53 1.77
CA ALA A 742 13.53 17.25 2.90
C ALA A 742 12.49 16.18 2.55
N ALA A 743 12.06 15.39 3.54
CA ALA A 743 11.11 14.29 3.34
C ALA A 743 9.70 14.78 2.95
N TYR A 744 9.34 15.99 3.36
CA TYR A 744 8.05 16.64 3.07
C TYR A 744 8.09 18.14 3.41
N PRO A 745 7.14 18.94 2.89
CA PRO A 745 7.02 20.36 3.24
C PRO A 745 6.74 20.56 4.74
N PRO A 746 7.01 21.76 5.31
CA PRO A 746 6.63 22.10 6.68
C PRO A 746 5.18 21.80 7.03
N CYS A 747 4.91 21.57 8.32
CA CYS A 747 3.55 21.47 8.85
C CYS A 747 2.82 22.81 8.69
N ARG A 748 1.55 22.80 8.29
CA ARG A 748 0.69 24.00 8.20
C ARG A 748 -0.33 24.11 9.35
N GLY A 749 -0.44 23.08 10.19
CA GLY A 749 -1.07 23.15 11.51
C GLY A 749 -0.05 23.33 12.64
N ALA A 750 -0.11 22.49 13.68
CA ALA A 750 0.68 22.66 14.91
C ALA A 750 1.47 21.41 15.32
N TYR A 751 2.68 21.57 15.87
CA TYR A 751 3.49 20.44 16.35
C TYR A 751 3.18 20.07 17.80
N VAL A 752 2.82 18.81 18.04
CA VAL A 752 2.60 18.26 19.39
C VAL A 752 3.39 16.96 19.54
N ARG A 753 4.37 16.94 20.46
CA ARG A 753 5.37 15.85 20.62
C ARG A 753 6.10 15.52 19.30
N GLN A 754 6.61 16.55 18.62
CA GLN A 754 7.33 16.48 17.33
C GLN A 754 6.54 15.92 16.13
N ILE A 755 5.28 15.53 16.30
CA ILE A 755 4.37 15.11 15.21
C ILE A 755 3.41 16.26 14.89
N CYS A 756 3.30 16.58 13.61
CA CYS A 756 2.35 17.56 13.06
C CYS A 756 0.90 17.13 13.32
N VAL A 757 0.10 18.04 13.88
CA VAL A 757 -1.35 18.06 13.70
C VAL A 757 -1.59 18.85 12.42
N TYR A 758 -2.19 18.22 11.42
CA TYR A 758 -2.34 18.79 10.08
C TYR A 758 -3.31 19.97 10.05
N GLY A 759 -2.92 21.03 9.32
CA GLY A 759 -3.80 22.15 8.98
C GLY A 759 -4.31 22.05 7.54
N ALA A 760 -5.22 22.95 7.16
CA ALA A 760 -5.84 22.99 5.83
C ALA A 760 -4.79 23.05 4.70
N GLY A 761 -3.71 23.80 4.91
CA GLY A 761 -2.58 23.90 3.97
C GLY A 761 -1.70 22.64 3.85
N ASP A 762 -1.92 21.60 4.67
CA ASP A 762 -1.28 20.29 4.48
C ASP A 762 -2.06 19.38 3.52
N LEU A 763 -3.36 19.64 3.29
CA LEU A 763 -4.24 18.76 2.49
C LEU A 763 -3.75 18.52 1.05
N PRO A 764 -3.25 19.52 0.29
CA PRO A 764 -2.74 19.29 -1.07
C PRO A 764 -1.48 18.43 -1.12
N TRP A 765 -0.70 18.36 -0.05
CA TRP A 765 0.40 17.40 0.04
C TRP A 765 -0.16 16.01 0.38
N LEU A 766 -1.07 15.94 1.36
CA LEU A 766 -1.66 14.70 1.86
C LEU A 766 -2.41 13.89 0.79
N VAL A 767 -3.30 14.50 0.00
CA VAL A 767 -4.11 13.73 -0.98
C VAL A 767 -3.27 13.14 -2.12
N ARG A 768 -2.08 13.68 -2.37
CA ARG A 768 -1.09 13.14 -3.33
C ARG A 768 -0.21 12.02 -2.75
N GLN A 769 -0.26 11.73 -1.45
CA GLN A 769 0.53 10.63 -0.87
C GLN A 769 -0.12 9.28 -1.18
N ARG A 770 0.70 8.24 -1.43
CA ARG A 770 0.22 6.86 -1.68
C ARG A 770 -0.44 6.20 -0.47
N GLN A 771 -0.23 6.74 0.73
CA GLN A 771 -0.75 6.19 1.97
C GLN A 771 -2.28 6.24 2.02
N LEU A 772 -2.87 5.33 2.81
CA LEU A 772 -4.31 5.18 3.00
C LEU A 772 -4.86 6.18 4.03
N PHE A 773 -4.08 6.46 5.07
CA PHE A 773 -4.42 7.32 6.20
C PHE A 773 -3.29 8.30 6.51
N ALA A 774 -3.56 9.31 7.33
CA ALA A 774 -2.54 10.19 7.89
C ALA A 774 -2.72 10.45 9.39
N ASN A 775 -1.61 10.65 10.12
CA ASN A 775 -1.58 10.99 11.54
C ASN A 775 -0.88 12.36 11.71
N LYS A 776 -1.51 13.37 12.31
CA LYS A 776 -2.79 13.39 13.06
C LYS A 776 -3.63 14.61 12.74
N PHE A 777 -4.92 14.50 13.06
CA PHE A 777 -5.89 15.57 12.93
C PHE A 777 -6.53 15.86 14.29
N ASP A 778 -6.85 17.13 14.56
CA ASP A 778 -7.58 17.55 15.75
C ASP A 778 -8.42 18.79 15.41
N THR A 779 -9.74 18.69 15.61
CA THR A 779 -10.71 19.78 15.44
C THR A 779 -10.53 20.95 16.41
N ALA A 780 -9.66 20.85 17.43
CA ALA A 780 -9.20 21.99 18.21
C ALA A 780 -7.95 22.70 17.63
N VAL A 781 -7.24 22.10 16.68
CA VAL A 781 -6.12 22.75 15.97
C VAL A 781 -6.60 23.31 14.64
N ASP A 782 -7.24 22.48 13.81
CA ASP A 782 -7.83 22.90 12.55
C ASP A 782 -9.05 22.02 12.20
N PRO A 783 -10.28 22.51 12.44
CA PRO A 783 -11.50 21.78 12.10
C PRO A 783 -11.84 21.81 10.60
N VAL A 784 -11.25 22.75 9.84
CA VAL A 784 -11.44 22.87 8.38
C VAL A 784 -10.56 21.89 7.63
N ALA A 785 -9.36 21.59 8.12
CA ALA A 785 -8.53 20.48 7.65
C ALA A 785 -9.33 19.15 7.66
N VAL A 786 -10.04 18.86 8.75
CA VAL A 786 -10.86 17.65 8.88
C VAL A 786 -12.09 17.72 7.98
N HIS A 787 -12.78 18.87 7.91
CA HIS A 787 -13.99 18.99 7.08
C HIS A 787 -13.71 18.91 5.58
N CYS A 788 -12.74 19.66 5.06
CA CYS A 788 -12.48 19.64 3.63
C CYS A 788 -11.95 18.29 3.14
N LEU A 789 -11.18 17.57 3.96
CA LEU A 789 -10.78 16.20 3.66
C LEU A 789 -11.98 15.23 3.68
N GLU A 790 -12.87 15.33 4.67
CA GLU A 790 -14.10 14.53 4.78
C GLU A 790 -15.07 14.80 3.60
N TRP A 791 -15.26 16.08 3.25
CA TRP A 791 -16.03 16.56 2.11
C TRP A 791 -15.49 16.00 0.80
N TYR A 792 -14.17 16.16 0.58
CA TYR A 792 -13.50 15.73 -0.64
C TYR A 792 -13.62 14.22 -0.84
N LEU A 793 -13.32 13.42 0.19
CA LEU A 793 -13.40 11.96 0.09
C LEU A 793 -14.84 11.48 -0.12
N ARG A 794 -15.83 12.04 0.60
CA ARG A 794 -17.23 11.66 0.39
C ARG A 794 -17.70 12.01 -1.02
N ASN A 795 -17.44 13.23 -1.48
CA ASN A 795 -17.94 13.69 -2.77
C ASN A 795 -17.20 13.03 -3.93
N ARG A 796 -15.90 12.70 -3.78
CA ARG A 796 -15.13 11.85 -4.72
C ARG A 796 -15.71 10.44 -4.82
N ALA A 797 -16.05 9.80 -3.70
CA ALA A 797 -16.67 8.47 -3.69
C ALA A 797 -18.05 8.45 -4.36
N VAL A 798 -18.92 9.43 -4.05
CA VAL A 798 -20.26 9.53 -4.66
C VAL A 798 -20.16 9.88 -6.16
N LYS A 799 -19.39 10.91 -6.55
CA LYS A 799 -19.13 11.27 -7.97
C LYS A 799 -18.55 10.10 -8.79
N TRP A 800 -17.93 9.11 -8.16
CA TRP A 800 -17.44 7.90 -8.85
C TRP A 800 -18.54 6.83 -8.98
N ALA A 801 -19.28 6.54 -7.91
CA ALA A 801 -20.39 5.58 -7.94
C ALA A 801 -21.48 5.98 -8.95
N ASP A 802 -21.78 7.28 -9.05
CA ASP A 802 -22.74 7.86 -9.99
C ASP A 802 -22.33 7.61 -11.46
N ARG A 803 -21.03 7.77 -11.76
CA ARG A 803 -20.48 7.55 -13.11
C ARG A 803 -20.56 6.09 -13.53
N MET A 804 -20.11 5.18 -12.68
CA MET A 804 -20.20 3.73 -12.92
C MET A 804 -21.65 3.27 -13.16
N GLN A 805 -22.61 3.81 -12.41
CA GLN A 805 -24.04 3.52 -12.64
C GLN A 805 -24.51 4.06 -14.00
N SER A 806 -24.12 5.29 -14.37
CA SER A 806 -24.48 5.86 -15.67
C SER A 806 -23.86 5.10 -16.85
N GLU A 807 -22.62 4.60 -16.70
CA GLU A 807 -21.92 3.80 -17.70
C GLU A 807 -22.61 2.43 -17.88
N CYS A 808 -22.96 1.71 -16.80
CA CYS A 808 -23.75 0.48 -16.91
C CYS A 808 -25.09 0.72 -17.62
N SER A 809 -25.81 1.81 -17.30
CA SER A 809 -27.10 2.15 -17.93
C SER A 809 -27.02 2.62 -19.39
N TYR A 810 -25.82 2.66 -19.97
CA TYR A 810 -25.60 2.93 -21.40
C TYR A 810 -25.38 1.64 -22.23
N TRP A 811 -25.15 0.51 -21.57
CA TRP A 811 -24.90 -0.79 -22.22
C TRP A 811 -26.05 -1.82 -22.04
N ASP A 812 -27.06 -1.52 -21.20
CA ASP A 812 -28.33 -2.25 -21.00
C ASP A 812 -29.47 -1.70 -21.88
#